data_AF-A0A7V9ZPG5-F1
#
_entry.id   AF-A0A7V9ZPG5-F1
#
_cell.length_a   1.000
_cell.length_b   1.000
_cell.length_c   1.000
_cell.angle_alpha   90.00
_cell.angle_beta   90.00
_cell.angle_gamma   90.00
#
_symmetry.space_group_name_H-M   'P 1'
#
loop_
_entity.id
_entity.type
_entity.pdbx_description
1 polymer ?
#
loop_
_entity_poly.entity_id
_entity_poly.type
_entity_poly.pdbx_seq_one_letter_code
_entity_poly.pdbx_strand_id
1 'polypeptide(L)'
;MKRKLSSLLLTPLFLVSMLLPSIDIATAQRRRSTRRNSDPANLSASNAIARFNTVANEYLKGYYSFNPSAATAAGLHEYDSRLETRSREAVGREVSRLRDVLNLLARINPAVLPEETRYDYLVLTSHARGQLLDLQDIRAWQRDPNVYNRLISESVDSILKRNYAPIEQRLNSVLAREREVARLLDEARANLETPPLIYTETALAQARGSIDYFSRVVPQMIERAGGSSLSAARKAEFETANNGVITALRSFIEWLERDLLPRSTGSYAIGEENYRRKLLYDEMVETSIAQLIADGERELRRTQEEMRVLAEEVAPGRGIKGALRALGREHPSANGLVGDTRSELDRIRAFVRTENILTPPARENLKVDETPEYARSTSFASMDSPGAFERVATEAYYYVTPPDSQWDERRKDEHLSFYNRYALPVISIHEVYPGHYYQYLALKRQPSRVRVALGSASFSEGWAHYCEQMMLDEGFGGNNPKLRLAQLNLALLRLCRYLVGLRLHTAGMTYEQGVEFFMREGYQERVNAEREARRGTLDPTYLVYTLGKMQILALREEYRRRMGASFNLGDFHNRLLSYGMPPVKIIRLAMLGEAEGSSNSTHTIEPPRTVDFSVLATGYNSSYQGERAVQLIMNQGEWENAWRLNNRGSSGPMPEVNFNTRAVVIAYQGLKRTGGYGISIAEIRREGTTLTVRVNEQSPKPGDFVTEALTSPFVAVSIPRPPDGSIVKFVDEVNKIEQNRNVKERSYPLRRRKRRGRRG
;
A
#
# COMPACT_ATOMS: atom_id res chain seq x y z
N MET A 1 24.25 29.63 57.00
CA MET A 1 24.73 30.67 57.96
C MET A 1 25.95 31.37 57.35
N LYS A 2 26.03 32.71 57.38
CA LYS A 2 27.08 33.57 56.71
C LYS A 2 26.99 33.50 55.15
N ARG A 3 26.79 34.62 54.42
CA ARG A 3 27.66 35.79 54.10
C ARG A 3 28.73 35.43 53.04
N LYS A 4 29.04 36.24 51.99
CA LYS A 4 28.90 37.71 51.74
C LYS A 4 28.66 37.99 50.21
N LEU A 5 28.02 39.10 49.80
CA LEU A 5 28.57 40.30 49.07
C LEU A 5 29.52 40.00 47.87
N SER A 6 29.56 40.70 46.73
CA SER A 6 29.18 42.10 46.31
C SER A 6 29.06 42.16 44.74
N SER A 7 28.69 43.22 43.99
CA SER A 7 28.02 44.53 44.18
C SER A 7 27.73 45.25 42.82
N LEU A 8 26.92 46.33 42.86
CA LEU A 8 26.94 47.63 42.13
C LEU A 8 28.07 47.91 41.11
N LEU A 9 27.94 48.70 40.02
CA LEU A 9 26.87 49.59 39.47
C LEU A 9 26.96 49.57 37.89
N LEU A 10 26.54 50.48 36.99
CA LEU A 10 26.13 51.91 36.96
C LEU A 10 25.12 52.18 35.79
N THR A 11 24.71 53.44 35.58
CA THR A 11 23.85 54.00 34.49
C THR A 11 24.60 55.19 33.82
N PRO A 12 24.05 56.19 33.06
CA PRO A 12 22.70 56.48 32.49
C PRO A 12 22.75 56.75 30.94
N LEU A 13 21.79 57.30 30.18
CA LEU A 13 21.02 58.59 30.18
C LEU A 13 19.55 58.32 29.75
N PHE A 14 18.46 58.91 30.27
CA PHE A 14 18.00 60.30 30.55
C PHE A 14 16.95 60.81 29.54
N LEU A 15 15.88 61.43 30.07
CA LEU A 15 14.73 62.00 29.34
C LEU A 15 15.06 63.38 28.74
N VAL A 16 14.25 63.83 27.76
CA VAL A 16 13.42 65.06 27.85
C VAL A 16 12.33 65.00 26.76
N SER A 17 11.17 65.63 26.99
CA SER A 17 10.12 65.88 25.98
C SER A 17 9.73 67.35 25.97
N MET A 18 9.40 67.96 24.83
CA MET A 18 8.50 69.13 24.79
C MET A 18 8.03 69.55 23.38
N LEU A 19 6.81 70.09 23.35
CA LEU A 19 6.26 71.16 22.49
C LEU A 19 6.00 70.98 20.97
N LEU A 20 4.76 71.38 20.62
CA LEU A 20 4.22 71.86 19.33
C LEU A 20 4.20 73.44 19.38
N PRO A 21 3.68 74.24 18.40
CA PRO A 21 2.87 73.91 17.21
C PRO A 21 3.16 74.72 15.91
N SER A 22 2.43 74.39 14.83
CA SER A 22 1.77 75.29 13.83
C SER A 22 1.09 74.39 12.78
N ILE A 23 -0.22 74.15 12.84
CA ILE A 23 -1.33 74.99 12.33
C ILE A 23 -1.30 75.17 10.80
N ASP A 24 -2.25 74.52 10.11
CA ASP A 24 -3.19 75.23 9.21
C ASP A 24 -4.55 74.50 9.15
N ILE A 25 -5.60 75.14 8.61
CA ILE A 25 -7.02 74.86 8.91
C ILE A 25 -7.88 74.69 7.65
N ALA A 26 -8.62 73.57 7.51
CA ALA A 26 -9.87 73.51 6.72
C ALA A 26 -10.76 72.25 6.97
N THR A 27 -11.88 72.46 7.69
CA THR A 27 -13.25 71.89 7.47
C THR A 27 -13.55 70.43 7.02
N ALA A 28 -14.52 69.86 7.75
CA ALA A 28 -15.69 69.08 7.28
C ALA A 28 -15.63 67.52 7.12
N GLN A 29 -16.13 66.86 8.18
CA GLN A 29 -17.16 65.79 8.13
C GLN A 29 -17.04 64.63 7.10
N ARG A 30 -16.58 63.46 7.57
CA ARG A 30 -17.50 62.40 8.06
C ARG A 30 -16.75 61.21 8.69
N ARG A 31 -17.29 60.69 9.80
CA ARG A 31 -16.95 59.34 10.27
C ARG A 31 -17.46 58.32 9.25
N ARG A 32 -16.56 57.50 8.69
CA ARG A 32 -16.93 56.20 8.09
C ARG A 32 -15.99 55.13 8.64
N SER A 33 -16.56 54.10 9.25
CA SER A 33 -15.79 52.97 9.76
C SER A 33 -15.37 52.06 8.62
N THR A 34 -14.06 51.93 8.41
CA THR A 34 -13.48 50.80 7.69
C THR A 34 -13.49 49.56 8.58
N ARG A 35 -14.71 49.04 8.86
CA ARG A 35 -14.86 47.62 9.22
C ARG A 35 -14.17 46.82 8.11
N ARG A 36 -13.27 45.91 8.48
CA ARG A 36 -12.85 44.85 7.54
C ARG A 36 -14.11 44.04 7.22
N ASN A 37 -14.60 44.13 5.98
CA ASN A 37 -15.62 43.20 5.50
C ASN A 37 -14.96 41.82 5.40
N SER A 38 -15.25 40.95 6.37
CA SER A 38 -15.03 39.53 6.22
C SER A 38 -16.27 38.94 5.55
N ASP A 39 -16.18 38.57 4.28
CA ASP A 39 -17.30 37.99 3.54
C ASP A 39 -17.92 36.80 4.28
N PRO A 40 -19.24 36.57 4.17
CA PRO A 40 -19.89 35.38 4.73
C PRO A 40 -19.25 34.07 4.27
N ALA A 41 -18.76 34.01 3.03
CA ALA A 41 -18.00 32.88 2.49
C ALA A 41 -16.63 32.69 3.20
N ASN A 42 -15.87 33.78 3.40
CA ASN A 42 -14.59 33.75 4.12
C ASN A 42 -14.76 33.40 5.61
N LEU A 43 -15.85 33.85 6.25
CA LEU A 43 -16.22 33.44 7.60
C LEU A 43 -16.60 31.95 7.66
N SER A 44 -17.31 31.43 6.66
CA SER A 44 -17.64 30.00 6.56
C SER A 44 -16.38 29.13 6.39
N ALA A 45 -15.50 29.48 5.44
CA ALA A 45 -14.25 28.78 5.20
C ALA A 45 -13.30 28.82 6.42
N SER A 46 -13.14 29.99 7.06
CA SER A 46 -12.32 30.13 8.27
C SER A 46 -12.84 29.25 9.42
N ASN A 47 -14.16 29.19 9.62
CA ASN A 47 -14.78 28.30 10.61
C ASN A 47 -14.61 26.81 10.25
N ALA A 48 -14.64 26.44 8.97
CA ALA A 48 -14.41 25.07 8.51
C ALA A 48 -12.95 24.63 8.75
N ILE A 49 -11.98 25.49 8.43
CA ILE A 49 -10.54 25.27 8.70
C ILE A 49 -10.29 25.12 10.20
N ALA A 50 -10.85 26.00 11.03
CA ALA A 50 -10.70 25.95 12.49
C ALA A 50 -11.25 24.63 13.06
N ARG A 51 -12.46 24.23 12.64
CA ARG A 51 -13.07 22.93 13.03
C ARG A 51 -12.22 21.75 12.59
N PHE A 52 -11.72 21.74 11.36
CA PHE A 52 -10.86 20.67 10.88
C PHE A 52 -9.57 20.58 11.70
N ASN A 53 -8.91 21.71 11.97
CA ASN A 53 -7.69 21.74 12.74
C ASN A 53 -7.88 21.25 14.19
N THR A 54 -9.03 21.52 14.83
CA THR A 54 -9.37 20.93 16.13
C THR A 54 -9.46 19.41 16.02
N VAL A 55 -10.31 18.90 15.12
CA VAL A 55 -10.53 17.44 14.94
C VAL A 55 -9.24 16.72 14.54
N ALA A 56 -8.37 17.34 13.73
CA ALA A 56 -7.09 16.78 13.34
C ALA A 56 -6.10 16.66 14.49
N ASN A 57 -5.99 17.69 15.35
CA ASN A 57 -5.13 17.63 16.53
C ASN A 57 -5.66 16.62 17.58
N GLU A 58 -6.98 16.55 17.77
CA GLU A 58 -7.62 15.55 18.64
C GLU A 58 -7.43 14.12 18.10
N TYR A 59 -7.55 13.93 16.78
CA TYR A 59 -7.34 12.65 16.13
C TYR A 59 -5.91 12.14 16.36
N LEU A 60 -4.90 12.96 16.03
CA LEU A 60 -3.49 12.61 16.16
C LEU A 60 -3.11 12.36 17.63
N LYS A 61 -3.56 13.21 18.57
CA LYS A 61 -3.33 13.01 20.01
C LYS A 61 -3.92 11.68 20.49
N GLY A 62 -5.14 11.33 20.06
CA GLY A 62 -5.75 10.05 20.41
C GLY A 62 -5.05 8.84 19.77
N TYR A 63 -4.65 8.94 18.49
CA TYR A 63 -3.92 7.88 17.78
C TYR A 63 -2.59 7.55 18.46
N TYR A 64 -1.78 8.55 18.79
CA TYR A 64 -0.53 8.36 19.53
C TYR A 64 -0.76 7.97 21.00
N SER A 65 -1.91 8.34 21.59
CA SER A 65 -2.30 7.86 22.93
C SER A 65 -2.73 6.40 22.96
N PHE A 66 -3.18 5.83 21.84
CA PHE A 66 -3.53 4.41 21.68
C PHE A 66 -2.34 3.56 21.18
N ASN A 67 -1.42 4.18 20.44
CA ASN A 67 -0.20 3.55 19.89
C ASN A 67 1.09 4.32 20.35
N PRO A 68 1.42 4.34 21.66
CA PRO A 68 2.57 5.09 22.18
C PRO A 68 3.92 4.64 21.61
N SER A 69 4.09 3.37 21.22
CA SER A 69 5.34 2.89 20.60
C SER A 69 5.52 3.49 19.20
N ALA A 70 4.44 3.67 18.45
CA ALA A 70 4.44 4.39 17.17
C ALA A 70 4.71 5.89 17.34
N ALA A 71 4.37 6.47 18.50
CA ALA A 71 4.71 7.85 18.83
C ALA A 71 6.22 8.03 19.08
N THR A 72 6.84 7.14 19.87
CA THR A 72 8.31 7.10 20.04
C THR A 72 9.02 6.94 18.70
N ALA A 73 8.59 5.99 17.86
CA ALA A 73 9.16 5.78 16.53
C ALA A 73 9.01 7.01 15.60
N ALA A 74 7.95 7.82 15.78
CA ALA A 74 7.77 9.08 15.07
C ALA A 74 8.58 10.25 15.66
N GLY A 75 9.25 10.09 16.82
CA GLY A 75 10.01 11.14 17.51
C GLY A 75 9.19 12.00 18.47
N LEU A 76 8.11 11.45 19.04
CA LEU A 76 7.24 12.10 20.03
C LEU A 76 7.47 11.49 21.42
N HIS A 77 8.47 12.03 22.11
CA HIS A 77 9.02 11.47 23.35
C HIS A 77 8.12 11.64 24.58
N GLU A 78 7.02 12.39 24.50
CA GLU A 78 6.02 12.49 25.56
C GLU A 78 5.19 11.19 25.76
N TYR A 79 5.42 10.16 24.94
CA TYR A 79 4.78 8.84 25.02
C TYR A 79 5.74 7.71 25.41
N ASP A 80 7.04 7.98 25.58
CA ASP A 80 8.08 6.94 25.72
C ASP A 80 7.88 6.00 26.91
N SER A 81 7.38 6.51 28.04
CA SER A 81 7.14 5.73 29.26
C SER A 81 5.86 4.88 29.22
N ARG A 82 5.20 4.77 28.06
CA ARG A 82 3.91 4.06 27.90
C ARG A 82 4.04 2.92 26.91
N LEU A 83 3.51 1.75 27.28
CA LEU A 83 3.23 0.64 26.37
C LEU A 83 1.75 0.67 25.95
N GLU A 84 1.43 0.07 24.81
CA GLU A 84 0.08 -0.18 24.34
C GLU A 84 -0.78 -0.95 25.38
N THR A 85 -2.09 -0.70 25.37
CA THR A 85 -3.11 -1.65 25.88
C THR A 85 -4.02 -2.04 24.72
N ARG A 86 -4.28 -3.34 24.63
CA ARG A 86 -5.14 -3.99 23.64
C ARG A 86 -6.31 -4.73 24.32
N SER A 87 -6.55 -4.47 25.62
CA SER A 87 -7.76 -4.92 26.34
C SER A 87 -9.04 -4.63 25.53
N ARG A 88 -10.06 -5.50 25.65
CA ARG A 88 -11.32 -5.39 24.87
C ARG A 88 -11.99 -4.04 25.10
N GLU A 89 -11.87 -3.50 26.30
CA GLU A 89 -12.37 -2.20 26.72
C GLU A 89 -11.56 -1.05 26.10
N ALA A 90 -10.24 -1.18 25.96
CA ALA A 90 -9.42 -0.18 25.27
C ALA A 90 -9.72 -0.15 23.77
N VAL A 91 -9.85 -1.32 23.13
CA VAL A 91 -10.24 -1.41 21.72
C VAL A 91 -11.65 -0.85 21.51
N GLY A 92 -12.61 -1.18 22.39
CA GLY A 92 -13.97 -0.65 22.33
C GLY A 92 -14.05 0.88 22.49
N ARG A 93 -13.24 1.46 23.39
CA ARG A 93 -13.09 2.92 23.52
C ARG A 93 -12.50 3.55 22.26
N GLU A 94 -11.47 2.96 21.66
CA GLU A 94 -10.85 3.47 20.43
C GLU A 94 -11.80 3.39 19.23
N VAL A 95 -12.48 2.24 19.03
CA VAL A 95 -13.52 2.08 18.00
C VAL A 95 -14.61 3.13 18.13
N SER A 96 -15.00 3.50 19.36
CA SER A 96 -15.95 4.58 19.62
C SER A 96 -15.37 5.95 19.24
N ARG A 97 -14.16 6.28 19.71
CA ARG A 97 -13.45 7.53 19.38
C ARG A 97 -13.26 7.73 17.87
N LEU A 98 -12.95 6.67 17.13
CA LEU A 98 -12.78 6.69 15.68
C LEU A 98 -14.10 7.01 14.96
N ARG A 99 -15.23 6.43 15.41
CA ARG A 99 -16.56 6.77 14.91
C ARG A 99 -16.91 8.23 15.20
N ASP A 100 -16.62 8.73 16.41
CA ASP A 100 -16.87 10.12 16.78
C ASP A 100 -16.05 11.11 15.95
N VAL A 101 -14.77 10.83 15.69
CA VAL A 101 -13.95 11.62 14.76
C VAL A 101 -14.55 11.63 13.36
N LEU A 102 -14.98 10.47 12.83
CA LEU A 102 -15.64 10.41 11.51
C LEU A 102 -16.97 11.18 11.49
N ASN A 103 -17.74 11.15 12.57
CA ASN A 103 -18.97 11.93 12.76
C ASN A 103 -18.72 13.44 12.84
N LEU A 104 -17.57 13.87 13.38
CA LEU A 104 -17.15 15.28 13.43
C LEU A 104 -16.65 15.75 12.06
N LEU A 105 -15.84 14.94 11.36
CA LEU A 105 -15.38 15.22 10.00
C LEU A 105 -16.55 15.37 9.03
N ALA A 106 -17.55 14.49 9.09
CA ALA A 106 -18.75 14.54 8.25
C ALA A 106 -19.61 15.82 8.42
N ARG A 107 -19.37 16.64 9.46
CA ARG A 107 -20.01 17.95 9.68
C ARG A 107 -19.23 19.11 9.06
N ILE A 108 -18.10 18.83 8.41
CA ILE A 108 -17.27 19.79 7.69
C ILE A 108 -17.51 19.57 6.19
N ASN A 109 -17.95 20.61 5.47
CA ASN A 109 -18.06 20.54 4.02
C ASN A 109 -16.65 20.65 3.40
N PRO A 110 -16.11 19.60 2.75
CA PRO A 110 -14.76 19.66 2.18
C PRO A 110 -14.64 20.60 0.99
N ALA A 111 -15.75 21.01 0.35
CA ALA A 111 -15.76 21.94 -0.77
C ALA A 111 -15.54 23.41 -0.37
N VAL A 112 -15.56 23.75 0.93
CA VAL A 112 -15.19 25.09 1.44
C VAL A 112 -13.85 25.11 2.18
N LEU A 113 -13.10 23.99 2.17
CA LEU A 113 -11.73 23.94 2.66
C LEU A 113 -10.76 24.40 1.56
N PRO A 114 -9.71 25.17 1.89
CA PRO A 114 -8.58 25.40 0.98
C PRO A 114 -7.96 24.08 0.53
N GLU A 115 -7.38 24.07 -0.67
CA GLU A 115 -6.89 22.87 -1.36
C GLU A 115 -6.01 21.96 -0.47
N GLU A 116 -4.99 22.51 0.17
CA GLU A 116 -4.09 21.77 1.07
C GLU A 116 -4.82 21.19 2.28
N THR A 117 -5.76 21.95 2.87
CA THR A 117 -6.60 21.50 4.00
C THR A 117 -7.62 20.44 3.55
N ARG A 118 -8.07 20.47 2.29
CA ARG A 118 -8.91 19.44 1.69
C ARG A 118 -8.13 18.13 1.52
N TYR A 119 -6.84 18.18 1.23
CA TYR A 119 -5.97 16.99 1.20
C TYR A 119 -5.74 16.40 2.59
N ASP A 120 -5.44 17.24 3.58
CA ASP A 120 -5.35 16.80 4.99
C ASP A 120 -6.65 16.13 5.46
N TYR A 121 -7.80 16.72 5.12
CA TYR A 121 -9.12 16.16 5.41
C TYR A 121 -9.33 14.78 4.79
N LEU A 122 -8.97 14.60 3.52
CA LEU A 122 -9.11 13.32 2.83
C LEU A 122 -8.19 12.25 3.44
N VAL A 123 -6.90 12.57 3.65
CA VAL A 123 -5.92 11.65 4.26
C VAL A 123 -6.38 11.20 5.65
N LEU A 124 -6.78 12.14 6.51
CA LEU A 124 -7.18 11.83 7.87
C LEU A 124 -8.50 11.04 7.92
N THR A 125 -9.49 11.39 7.08
CA THR A 125 -10.75 10.63 6.96
C THR A 125 -10.49 9.19 6.50
N SER A 126 -9.55 8.99 5.58
CA SER A 126 -9.19 7.68 5.06
C SER A 126 -8.48 6.83 6.13
N HIS A 127 -7.44 7.37 6.76
CA HIS A 127 -6.70 6.68 7.82
C HIS A 127 -7.60 6.35 9.04
N ALA A 128 -8.53 7.23 9.42
CA ALA A 128 -9.50 6.96 10.48
C ALA A 128 -10.47 5.80 10.12
N ARG A 129 -10.79 5.60 8.84
CA ARG A 129 -11.57 4.44 8.36
C ARG A 129 -10.72 3.16 8.33
N GLY A 130 -9.44 3.25 7.95
CA GLY A 130 -8.50 2.12 7.97
C GLY A 130 -8.31 1.57 9.39
N GLN A 131 -8.02 2.44 10.36
CA GLN A 131 -7.95 2.08 11.78
C GLN A 131 -9.26 1.46 12.30
N LEU A 132 -10.42 1.98 11.87
CA LEU A 132 -11.72 1.41 12.26
C LEU A 132 -11.93 0.00 11.67
N LEU A 133 -11.58 -0.21 10.39
CA LEU A 133 -11.64 -1.51 9.71
C LEU A 133 -10.74 -2.55 10.39
N ASP A 134 -9.50 -2.19 10.70
CA ASP A 134 -8.51 -3.07 11.32
C ASP A 134 -8.96 -3.52 12.73
N LEU A 135 -9.56 -2.62 13.52
CA LEU A 135 -10.03 -2.91 14.87
C LEU A 135 -11.41 -3.59 14.92
N GLN A 136 -12.33 -3.27 14.01
CA GLN A 136 -13.74 -3.70 14.08
C GLN A 136 -14.07 -4.88 13.16
N ASP A 137 -13.50 -4.94 11.96
CA ASP A 137 -13.92 -5.86 10.90
C ASP A 137 -12.87 -6.97 10.67
N ILE A 138 -11.59 -6.61 10.54
CA ILE A 138 -10.48 -7.56 10.36
C ILE A 138 -10.10 -8.20 11.71
N ARG A 139 -10.03 -7.36 12.76
CA ARG A 139 -9.80 -7.72 14.16
C ARG A 139 -8.53 -8.55 14.39
N ALA A 140 -7.41 -8.07 13.86
CA ALA A 140 -6.11 -8.73 14.03
C ALA A 140 -5.79 -8.97 15.53
N TRP A 141 -6.21 -8.08 16.42
CA TRP A 141 -6.06 -8.22 17.88
C TRP A 141 -6.77 -9.46 18.50
N GLN A 142 -7.76 -10.06 17.83
CA GLN A 142 -8.40 -11.34 18.23
C GLN A 142 -7.82 -12.57 17.51
N ARG A 143 -7.07 -12.36 16.42
CA ARG A 143 -6.76 -13.39 15.40
C ARG A 143 -5.27 -13.54 15.10
N ASP A 144 -4.42 -12.66 15.61
CA ASP A 144 -2.99 -12.65 15.36
C ASP A 144 -2.16 -12.40 16.64
N PRO A 145 -1.48 -13.41 17.20
CA PRO A 145 -0.57 -13.22 18.32
C PRO A 145 0.63 -12.31 17.99
N ASN A 146 1.01 -12.14 16.72
CA ASN A 146 2.12 -11.28 16.32
C ASN A 146 1.82 -9.79 16.58
N VAL A 147 0.55 -9.37 16.62
CA VAL A 147 0.12 -8.01 17.07
C VAL A 147 0.64 -7.68 18.47
N TYR A 148 0.75 -8.67 19.35
CA TYR A 148 1.23 -8.51 20.73
C TYR A 148 2.74 -8.69 20.81
N ASN A 149 3.26 -9.81 20.26
CA ASN A 149 4.67 -10.15 20.37
C ASN A 149 5.60 -9.08 19.78
N ARG A 150 5.23 -8.51 18.63
CA ARG A 150 5.99 -7.48 17.92
C ARG A 150 6.18 -6.20 18.74
N LEU A 151 5.15 -5.77 19.47
CA LEU A 151 5.18 -4.55 20.30
C LEU A 151 6.22 -4.65 21.42
N ILE A 152 6.47 -5.84 21.96
CA ILE A 152 7.39 -6.04 23.09
C ILE A 152 8.81 -5.60 22.68
N SER A 153 9.35 -6.15 21.59
CA SER A 153 10.69 -5.78 21.11
C SER A 153 10.75 -4.38 20.50
N GLU A 154 9.79 -3.98 19.65
CA GLU A 154 9.81 -2.65 19.00
C GLU A 154 9.71 -1.48 19.99
N SER A 155 8.94 -1.64 21.07
CA SER A 155 8.72 -0.58 22.05
C SER A 155 9.98 -0.26 22.87
N VAL A 156 10.92 -1.20 23.00
CA VAL A 156 12.22 -1.02 23.64
C VAL A 156 13.30 -0.61 22.62
N ASP A 157 13.30 -1.22 21.42
CA ASP A 157 14.20 -0.86 20.31
C ASP A 157 14.12 0.64 19.98
N SER A 158 12.90 1.15 19.80
CA SER A 158 12.62 2.55 19.45
C SER A 158 13.15 3.58 20.46
N ILE A 159 13.31 3.20 21.73
CA ILE A 159 13.94 4.04 22.77
C ILE A 159 15.47 3.92 22.73
N LEU A 160 15.99 2.69 22.62
CA LEU A 160 17.42 2.45 22.79
C LEU A 160 18.24 2.81 21.55
N LYS A 161 17.69 2.63 20.33
CA LYS A 161 18.46 2.84 19.09
C LYS A 161 18.82 4.30 18.80
N ARG A 162 18.07 5.28 19.35
CA ARG A 162 18.29 6.72 19.10
C ARG A 162 18.80 7.46 20.34
N ASN A 163 19.84 8.28 20.17
CA ASN A 163 20.47 9.02 21.27
C ASN A 163 19.84 10.41 21.50
N TYR A 164 18.52 10.45 21.68
CA TYR A 164 17.75 11.70 21.83
C TYR A 164 17.82 12.28 23.25
N ALA A 165 18.23 11.48 24.24
CA ALA A 165 18.34 11.85 25.65
C ALA A 165 19.42 11.00 26.35
N PRO A 166 19.92 11.42 27.53
CA PRO A 166 20.85 10.62 28.33
C PRO A 166 20.31 9.23 28.67
N ILE A 167 21.19 8.24 28.78
CA ILE A 167 20.80 6.83 29.01
C ILE A 167 19.97 6.64 30.28
N GLU A 168 20.23 7.38 31.35
CA GLU A 168 19.44 7.31 32.59
C GLU A 168 17.96 7.70 32.37
N GLN A 169 17.72 8.72 31.54
CA GLN A 169 16.36 9.15 31.16
C GLN A 169 15.71 8.14 30.21
N ARG A 170 16.43 7.63 29.22
CA ARG A 170 15.92 6.61 28.28
C ARG A 170 15.60 5.30 29.00
N LEU A 171 16.41 4.92 29.99
CA LEU A 171 16.18 3.75 30.83
C LEU A 171 14.88 3.82 31.65
N ASN A 172 14.48 5.01 32.13
CA ASN A 172 13.17 5.16 32.80
C ASN A 172 12.01 4.74 31.88
N SER A 173 12.10 5.04 30.59
CA SER A 173 11.09 4.70 29.60
C SER A 173 11.12 3.21 29.25
N VAL A 174 12.31 2.61 29.11
CA VAL A 174 12.48 1.15 28.95
C VAL A 174 11.87 0.41 30.13
N LEU A 175 12.27 0.74 31.37
CA LEU A 175 11.75 0.14 32.60
C LEU A 175 10.22 0.24 32.71
N ALA A 176 9.63 1.37 32.30
CA ALA A 176 8.19 1.56 32.32
C ALA A 176 7.47 0.66 31.29
N ARG A 177 8.06 0.43 30.11
CA ARG A 177 7.53 -0.48 29.10
C ARG A 177 7.73 -1.96 29.47
N GLU A 178 8.90 -2.34 29.95
CA GLU A 178 9.23 -3.72 30.37
C GLU A 178 8.28 -4.22 31.46
N ARG A 179 7.95 -3.38 32.45
CA ARG A 179 7.00 -3.70 33.53
C ARG A 179 5.57 -3.96 33.03
N GLU A 180 5.19 -3.40 31.90
CA GLU A 180 3.85 -3.54 31.30
C GLU A 180 3.71 -4.77 30.39
N VAL A 181 4.81 -5.47 30.06
CA VAL A 181 4.80 -6.61 29.12
C VAL A 181 3.94 -7.76 29.62
N ALA A 182 3.95 -8.05 30.93
CA ALA A 182 3.11 -9.10 31.51
C ALA A 182 1.61 -8.81 31.27
N ARG A 183 1.16 -7.57 31.54
CA ARG A 183 -0.22 -7.12 31.26
C ARG A 183 -0.55 -7.26 29.76
N LEU A 184 0.34 -6.86 28.87
CA LEU A 184 0.11 -6.95 27.42
C LEU A 184 -0.05 -8.41 26.95
N LEU A 185 0.72 -9.34 27.53
CA LEU A 185 0.60 -10.77 27.23
C LEU A 185 -0.64 -11.40 27.87
N ASP A 186 -1.09 -10.93 29.04
CA ASP A 186 -2.35 -11.37 29.65
C ASP A 186 -3.57 -10.86 28.86
N GLU A 187 -3.52 -9.63 28.36
CA GLU A 187 -4.47 -9.12 27.35
C GLU A 187 -4.46 -10.00 26.08
N ALA A 188 -3.28 -10.44 25.60
CA ALA A 188 -3.20 -11.35 24.46
C ALA A 188 -3.98 -12.66 24.71
N ARG A 189 -3.79 -13.28 25.88
CA ARG A 189 -4.48 -14.53 26.26
C ARG A 189 -6.00 -14.33 26.37
N ALA A 190 -6.46 -13.18 26.85
CA ALA A 190 -7.88 -12.82 26.94
C ALA A 190 -8.53 -12.45 25.60
N ASN A 191 -7.74 -12.12 24.58
CA ASN A 191 -8.23 -11.64 23.28
C ASN A 191 -8.18 -12.68 22.16
N LEU A 192 -7.15 -13.54 22.14
CA LEU A 192 -6.89 -14.47 21.04
C LEU A 192 -7.85 -15.66 21.06
N GLU A 193 -8.59 -15.84 19.96
CA GLU A 193 -9.68 -16.82 19.83
C GLU A 193 -9.24 -18.04 18.99
N THR A 194 -9.50 -18.06 17.69
CA THR A 194 -9.04 -19.11 16.76
C THR A 194 -8.17 -18.51 15.66
N PRO A 195 -6.90 -18.19 15.96
CA PRO A 195 -5.97 -17.62 14.99
C PRO A 195 -5.61 -18.63 13.88
N PRO A 196 -5.03 -18.19 12.76
CA PRO A 196 -4.45 -19.10 11.77
C PRO A 196 -3.22 -19.82 12.31
N LEU A 197 -3.08 -21.11 12.01
CA LEU A 197 -1.92 -21.94 12.38
C LEU A 197 -0.58 -21.23 12.06
N ILE A 198 -0.45 -20.71 10.85
CA ILE A 198 0.76 -20.03 10.37
C ILE A 198 1.07 -18.73 11.14
N TYR A 199 0.08 -18.07 11.75
CA TYR A 199 0.31 -16.91 12.62
C TYR A 199 0.85 -17.35 13.98
N THR A 200 0.28 -18.40 14.58
CA THR A 200 0.73 -18.95 15.88
C THR A 200 2.12 -19.58 15.78
N GLU A 201 2.41 -20.34 14.71
CA GLU A 201 3.78 -20.80 14.41
C GLU A 201 4.78 -19.64 14.34
N THR A 202 4.40 -18.56 13.65
CA THR A 202 5.29 -17.40 13.48
C THR A 202 5.49 -16.66 14.79
N ALA A 203 4.44 -16.49 15.61
CA ALA A 203 4.56 -15.89 16.93
C ALA A 203 5.40 -16.75 17.89
N LEU A 204 5.31 -18.08 17.82
CA LEU A 204 6.19 -18.99 18.56
C LEU A 204 7.66 -18.82 18.17
N ALA A 205 7.96 -18.75 16.87
CA ALA A 205 9.31 -18.51 16.38
C ALA A 205 9.84 -17.12 16.79
N GLN A 206 9.01 -16.08 16.67
CA GLN A 206 9.39 -14.72 17.05
C GLN A 206 9.56 -14.56 18.57
N ALA A 207 8.66 -15.09 19.40
CA ALA A 207 8.75 -14.98 20.87
C ALA A 207 10.01 -15.66 21.43
N ARG A 208 10.39 -16.81 20.85
CA ARG A 208 11.68 -17.47 21.14
C ARG A 208 12.86 -16.57 20.76
N GLY A 209 12.79 -15.88 19.62
CA GLY A 209 13.77 -14.86 19.23
C GLY A 209 13.81 -13.64 20.15
N SER A 210 12.65 -13.17 20.65
CA SER A 210 12.57 -12.08 21.61
C SER A 210 13.26 -12.43 22.94
N ILE A 211 13.32 -13.71 23.34
CA ILE A 211 14.10 -14.12 24.52
C ILE A 211 15.62 -13.88 24.32
N ASP A 212 16.18 -14.17 23.13
CA ASP A 212 17.57 -13.81 22.82
C ASP A 212 17.75 -12.28 22.79
N TYR A 213 16.79 -11.55 22.21
CA TYR A 213 16.81 -10.09 22.19
C TYR A 213 16.89 -9.48 23.61
N PHE A 214 15.99 -9.86 24.53
CA PHE A 214 16.03 -9.33 25.90
C PHE A 214 17.20 -9.89 26.73
N SER A 215 17.61 -11.14 26.55
CA SER A 215 18.73 -11.71 27.34
C SER A 215 20.12 -11.24 26.89
N ARG A 216 20.30 -10.87 25.61
CA ARG A 216 21.61 -10.54 25.04
C ARG A 216 21.67 -9.17 24.38
N VAL A 217 20.66 -8.79 23.59
CA VAL A 217 20.70 -7.56 22.76
C VAL A 217 20.41 -6.30 23.58
N VAL A 218 19.32 -6.28 24.36
CA VAL A 218 18.93 -5.10 25.16
C VAL A 218 20.04 -4.66 26.14
N PRO A 219 20.71 -5.57 26.89
CA PRO A 219 21.90 -5.21 27.67
C PRO A 219 23.03 -4.60 26.84
N GLN A 220 23.34 -5.16 25.66
CA GLN A 220 24.36 -4.61 24.76
C GLN A 220 23.98 -3.22 24.22
N MET A 221 22.71 -2.99 23.90
CA MET A 221 22.21 -1.67 23.47
C MET A 221 22.33 -0.63 24.59
N ILE A 222 22.03 -1.01 25.85
CA ILE A 222 22.18 -0.13 27.01
C ILE A 222 23.66 0.23 27.25
N GLU A 223 24.58 -0.74 27.25
CA GLU A 223 26.01 -0.44 27.43
C GLU A 223 26.56 0.42 26.28
N ARG A 224 26.23 0.11 25.01
CA ARG A 224 26.57 0.94 23.84
C ARG A 224 25.99 2.36 23.92
N ALA A 225 24.84 2.54 24.57
CA ALA A 225 24.20 3.82 24.80
C ALA A 225 24.79 4.61 26.00
N GLY A 226 25.83 4.09 26.67
CA GLY A 226 26.48 4.72 27.83
C GLY A 226 26.17 4.06 29.17
N GLY A 227 25.68 2.82 29.18
CA GLY A 227 25.27 2.07 30.38
C GLY A 227 26.36 1.95 31.46
N SER A 228 27.63 2.09 31.11
CA SER A 228 28.77 2.19 32.04
C SER A 228 28.67 3.35 33.05
N SER A 229 27.88 4.39 32.74
CA SER A 229 27.58 5.53 33.63
C SER A 229 26.46 5.26 34.65
N LEU A 230 25.68 4.19 34.49
CA LEU A 230 24.57 3.86 35.38
C LEU A 230 25.08 3.31 36.72
N SER A 231 24.47 3.75 37.81
CA SER A 231 24.76 3.21 39.15
C SER A 231 24.35 1.74 39.28
N ALA A 232 25.01 0.99 40.19
CA ALA A 232 24.73 -0.42 40.41
C ALA A 232 23.25 -0.71 40.72
N ALA A 233 22.58 0.19 41.47
CA ALA A 233 21.15 0.08 41.75
C ALA A 233 20.29 0.17 40.47
N ARG A 234 20.67 1.03 39.52
CA ARG A 234 19.96 1.19 38.23
C ARG A 234 20.22 0.04 37.26
N LYS A 235 21.40 -0.59 37.33
CA LYS A 235 21.68 -1.84 36.61
C LYS A 235 20.85 -3.01 37.15
N ALA A 236 20.83 -3.19 38.47
CA ALA A 236 19.98 -4.20 39.11
C ALA A 236 18.47 -3.99 38.88
N GLU A 237 18.01 -2.73 38.82
CA GLU A 237 16.62 -2.39 38.47
C GLU A 237 16.26 -2.81 37.03
N PHE A 238 17.17 -2.58 36.07
CA PHE A 238 17.06 -3.06 34.70
C PHE A 238 17.08 -4.59 34.62
N GLU A 239 18.08 -5.24 35.21
CA GLU A 239 18.19 -6.69 35.25
C GLU A 239 16.92 -7.34 35.81
N THR A 240 16.29 -6.73 36.83
CA THR A 240 15.02 -7.20 37.40
C THR A 240 13.86 -7.08 36.40
N ALA A 241 13.71 -5.94 35.73
CA ALA A 241 12.62 -5.71 34.77
C ALA A 241 12.78 -6.58 33.50
N ASN A 242 13.98 -6.62 32.93
CA ASN A 242 14.34 -7.43 31.77
C ASN A 242 14.16 -8.94 32.01
N ASN A 243 14.54 -9.44 33.19
CA ASN A 243 14.23 -10.83 33.58
C ASN A 243 12.73 -11.08 33.76
N GLY A 244 11.96 -10.07 34.16
CA GLY A 244 10.49 -10.09 34.15
C GLY A 244 9.93 -10.30 32.74
N VAL A 245 10.42 -9.55 31.75
CA VAL A 245 10.06 -9.71 30.32
C VAL A 245 10.39 -11.11 29.82
N ILE A 246 11.61 -11.61 30.07
CA ILE A 246 12.03 -12.96 29.67
C ILE A 246 11.14 -14.04 30.31
N THR A 247 10.73 -13.86 31.56
CA THR A 247 9.84 -14.80 32.27
C THR A 247 8.42 -14.76 31.70
N ALA A 248 7.88 -13.57 31.40
CA ALA A 248 6.58 -13.41 30.78
C ALA A 248 6.54 -14.01 29.36
N LEU A 249 7.61 -13.82 28.56
CA LEU A 249 7.76 -14.45 27.24
C LEU A 249 7.82 -15.98 27.32
N ARG A 250 8.53 -16.57 28.29
CA ARG A 250 8.54 -18.03 28.50
C ARG A 250 7.15 -18.58 28.81
N SER A 251 6.43 -17.95 29.76
CA SER A 251 5.04 -18.31 30.07
C SER A 251 4.10 -18.16 28.87
N PHE A 252 4.32 -17.15 28.02
CA PHE A 252 3.52 -16.97 26.81
C PHE A 252 3.84 -18.02 25.74
N ILE A 253 5.10 -18.43 25.56
CA ILE A 253 5.47 -19.54 24.66
C ILE A 253 4.82 -20.85 25.13
N GLU A 254 4.91 -21.20 26.42
CA GLU A 254 4.26 -22.40 26.96
C GLU A 254 2.74 -22.39 26.73
N TRP A 255 2.10 -21.23 26.87
CA TRP A 255 0.68 -21.05 26.59
C TRP A 255 0.35 -21.11 25.08
N LEU A 256 1.18 -20.51 24.22
CA LEU A 256 1.05 -20.60 22.77
C LEU A 256 1.15 -22.07 22.32
N GLU A 257 2.06 -22.85 22.88
CA GLU A 257 2.26 -24.27 22.55
C GLU A 257 1.13 -25.18 23.07
N ARG A 258 0.63 -24.95 24.29
CA ARG A 258 -0.29 -25.87 24.98
C ARG A 258 -1.77 -25.52 24.85
N ASP A 259 -2.11 -24.26 24.64
CA ASP A 259 -3.50 -23.77 24.54
C ASP A 259 -3.77 -23.25 23.12
N LEU A 260 -3.05 -22.23 22.66
CA LEU A 260 -3.42 -21.54 21.42
C LEU A 260 -3.20 -22.39 20.16
N LEU A 261 -2.02 -23.01 20.01
CA LEU A 261 -1.64 -23.77 18.81
C LEU A 261 -2.61 -24.95 18.51
N PRO A 262 -3.05 -25.77 19.50
CA PRO A 262 -4.10 -26.77 19.29
C PRO A 262 -5.44 -26.24 18.74
N ARG A 263 -5.78 -24.96 18.97
CA ARG A 263 -7.01 -24.32 18.46
C ARG A 263 -6.76 -23.31 17.33
N SER A 264 -5.57 -23.27 16.74
CA SER A 264 -5.22 -22.35 15.65
C SER A 264 -5.78 -22.77 14.30
N THR A 265 -7.11 -22.80 14.19
CA THR A 265 -7.88 -23.27 13.01
C THR A 265 -8.39 -22.15 12.10
N GLY A 266 -8.02 -20.89 12.36
CA GLY A 266 -8.50 -19.73 11.59
C GLY A 266 -7.92 -19.61 10.18
N SER A 267 -8.59 -18.84 9.32
CA SER A 267 -8.03 -18.41 8.04
C SER A 267 -7.26 -17.10 8.17
N TYR A 268 -6.10 -16.99 7.52
CA TYR A 268 -5.33 -15.74 7.39
C TYR A 268 -5.99 -14.77 6.41
N ALA A 269 -6.77 -15.27 5.46
CA ALA A 269 -7.43 -14.44 4.47
C ALA A 269 -8.42 -13.47 5.13
N ILE A 270 -8.32 -12.18 4.78
CA ILE A 270 -9.28 -11.16 5.23
C ILE A 270 -10.58 -11.15 4.41
N GLY A 271 -10.57 -11.68 3.18
CA GLY A 271 -11.71 -11.73 2.26
C GLY A 271 -11.81 -10.49 1.36
N GLU A 272 -12.39 -10.65 0.16
CA GLU A 272 -12.38 -9.64 -0.90
C GLU A 272 -12.93 -8.27 -0.45
N GLU A 273 -14.03 -8.22 0.29
CA GLU A 273 -14.62 -6.95 0.75
C GLU A 273 -13.79 -6.24 1.82
N ASN A 274 -13.13 -6.98 2.73
CA ASN A 274 -12.19 -6.37 3.68
C ASN A 274 -10.94 -5.86 2.96
N TYR A 275 -10.45 -6.61 1.97
CA TYR A 275 -9.31 -6.22 1.15
C TYR A 275 -9.60 -4.96 0.33
N ARG A 276 -10.76 -4.91 -0.33
CA ARG A 276 -11.26 -3.75 -1.09
C ARG A 276 -11.43 -2.52 -0.17
N ARG A 277 -11.98 -2.69 1.03
CA ARG A 277 -12.05 -1.61 2.03
C ARG A 277 -10.68 -1.16 2.50
N LYS A 278 -9.73 -2.08 2.72
CA LYS A 278 -8.35 -1.73 3.14
C LYS A 278 -7.61 -0.96 2.06
N LEU A 279 -7.66 -1.40 0.80
CA LEU A 279 -7.13 -0.64 -0.36
C LEU A 279 -7.76 0.75 -0.49
N LEU A 280 -9.07 0.88 -0.26
CA LEU A 280 -9.78 2.15 -0.32
C LEU A 280 -9.39 3.10 0.83
N TYR A 281 -9.13 2.58 2.03
CA TYR A 281 -8.88 3.41 3.21
C TYR A 281 -7.41 3.75 3.41
N ASP A 282 -6.51 2.80 3.16
CA ASP A 282 -5.07 2.99 3.38
C ASP A 282 -4.41 3.62 2.15
N GLU A 283 -4.90 3.31 0.94
CA GLU A 283 -4.26 3.68 -0.34
C GLU A 283 -5.16 4.46 -1.31
N MET A 284 -6.43 4.70 -0.95
CA MET A 284 -7.44 5.36 -1.79
C MET A 284 -7.64 4.71 -3.17
N VAL A 285 -7.44 3.38 -3.26
CA VAL A 285 -7.62 2.60 -4.50
C VAL A 285 -9.03 2.03 -4.59
N GLU A 286 -9.72 2.40 -5.67
CA GLU A 286 -11.08 1.95 -6.00
C GLU A 286 -11.08 0.84 -7.09
N THR A 287 -9.92 0.57 -7.70
CA THR A 287 -9.73 -0.46 -8.72
C THR A 287 -10.12 -1.84 -8.20
N SER A 288 -10.89 -2.61 -8.97
CA SER A 288 -11.36 -3.94 -8.56
C SER A 288 -10.20 -4.93 -8.42
N ILE A 289 -10.35 -5.90 -7.51
CA ILE A 289 -9.34 -6.93 -7.24
C ILE A 289 -9.02 -7.74 -8.50
N ALA A 290 -10.04 -8.07 -9.31
CA ALA A 290 -9.86 -8.74 -10.59
C ALA A 290 -9.03 -7.92 -11.60
N GLN A 291 -9.23 -6.60 -11.65
CA GLN A 291 -8.45 -5.71 -12.51
C GLN A 291 -7.00 -5.59 -12.01
N LEU A 292 -6.78 -5.44 -10.70
CA LEU A 292 -5.45 -5.42 -10.09
C LEU A 292 -4.67 -6.72 -10.40
N ILE A 293 -5.28 -7.89 -10.20
CA ILE A 293 -4.67 -9.17 -10.57
C ILE A 293 -4.33 -9.22 -12.06
N ALA A 294 -5.25 -8.80 -12.94
CA ALA A 294 -5.00 -8.76 -14.39
C ALA A 294 -3.89 -7.76 -14.78
N ASP A 295 -3.71 -6.65 -14.05
CA ASP A 295 -2.66 -5.66 -14.27
C ASP A 295 -1.29 -6.21 -13.84
N GLY A 296 -1.21 -6.80 -12.64
CA GLY A 296 -0.01 -7.49 -12.16
C GLY A 296 0.40 -8.67 -13.04
N GLU A 297 -0.56 -9.44 -13.57
CA GLU A 297 -0.28 -10.55 -14.51
C GLU A 297 0.32 -10.07 -15.84
N ARG A 298 -0.12 -8.91 -16.36
CA ARG A 298 0.47 -8.32 -17.58
C ARG A 298 1.89 -7.80 -17.33
N GLU A 299 2.10 -7.11 -16.21
CA GLU A 299 3.41 -6.56 -15.88
C GLU A 299 4.43 -7.66 -15.53
N LEU A 300 4.04 -8.70 -14.77
CA LEU A 300 4.84 -9.89 -14.51
C LEU A 300 5.37 -10.51 -15.82
N ARG A 301 4.47 -10.71 -16.78
CA ARG A 301 4.79 -11.29 -18.09
C ARG A 301 5.68 -10.38 -18.95
N ARG A 302 5.52 -9.06 -18.82
CA ARG A 302 6.38 -8.06 -19.48
C ARG A 302 7.80 -8.12 -18.92
N THR A 303 7.93 -8.08 -17.59
CA THR A 303 9.22 -8.19 -16.88
C THR A 303 9.93 -9.52 -17.17
N GLN A 304 9.21 -10.65 -17.15
CA GLN A 304 9.79 -11.96 -17.46
C GLN A 304 10.35 -12.04 -18.90
N GLU A 305 9.68 -11.45 -19.90
CA GLU A 305 10.17 -11.43 -21.28
C GLU A 305 11.36 -10.48 -21.47
N GLU A 306 11.35 -9.30 -20.82
CA GLU A 306 12.48 -8.38 -20.80
C GLU A 306 13.73 -9.03 -20.17
N MET A 307 13.53 -9.73 -19.04
CA MET A 307 14.57 -10.54 -18.40
C MET A 307 15.02 -11.71 -19.27
N ARG A 308 14.14 -12.33 -20.08
CA ARG A 308 14.50 -13.43 -20.99
C ARG A 308 15.45 -12.95 -22.10
N VAL A 309 15.21 -11.77 -22.66
CA VAL A 309 16.09 -11.16 -23.67
C VAL A 309 17.45 -10.82 -23.05
N LEU A 310 17.46 -10.09 -21.93
CA LEU A 310 18.69 -9.69 -21.25
C LEU A 310 19.49 -10.88 -20.70
N ALA A 311 18.84 -11.96 -20.27
CA ALA A 311 19.52 -13.16 -19.81
C ALA A 311 20.29 -13.88 -20.93
N GLU A 312 19.80 -13.84 -22.17
CA GLU A 312 20.49 -14.43 -23.32
C GLU A 312 21.70 -13.56 -23.74
N GLU A 313 21.63 -12.24 -23.59
CA GLU A 313 22.78 -11.34 -23.78
C GLU A 313 23.85 -11.52 -22.67
N VAL A 314 23.41 -11.58 -21.40
CA VAL A 314 24.31 -11.69 -20.23
C VAL A 314 24.93 -13.08 -20.09
N ALA A 315 24.22 -14.15 -20.46
CA ALA A 315 24.69 -15.52 -20.35
C ALA A 315 24.04 -16.46 -21.40
N PRO A 316 24.50 -16.40 -22.68
CA PRO A 316 23.92 -17.16 -23.79
C PRO A 316 23.69 -18.64 -23.49
N GLY A 317 22.51 -19.14 -23.85
CA GLY A 317 22.08 -20.52 -23.65
C GLY A 317 21.86 -20.95 -22.20
N ARG A 318 22.04 -20.08 -21.19
CA ARG A 318 21.89 -20.43 -19.76
C ARG A 318 20.55 -20.01 -19.16
N GLY A 319 19.78 -19.17 -19.86
CA GLY A 319 18.47 -18.66 -19.41
C GLY A 319 18.53 -17.83 -18.12
N ILE A 320 17.36 -17.37 -17.65
CA ILE A 320 17.26 -16.39 -16.55
C ILE A 320 17.98 -16.85 -15.27
N LYS A 321 17.68 -18.05 -14.74
CA LYS A 321 18.38 -18.59 -13.55
C LYS A 321 19.90 -18.74 -13.78
N GLY A 322 20.35 -18.96 -15.02
CA GLY A 322 21.76 -19.04 -15.37
C GLY A 322 22.46 -17.68 -15.42
N ALA A 323 21.80 -16.67 -15.97
CA ALA A 323 22.28 -15.29 -16.01
C ALA A 323 22.32 -14.64 -14.61
N LEU A 324 21.29 -14.84 -13.79
CA LEU A 324 21.27 -14.34 -12.40
C LEU A 324 22.41 -14.95 -11.56
N ARG A 325 22.70 -16.25 -11.73
CA ARG A 325 23.89 -16.91 -11.14
C ARG A 325 25.23 -16.49 -11.76
N ALA A 326 25.24 -15.78 -12.88
CA ALA A 326 26.44 -15.12 -13.40
C ALA A 326 26.63 -13.76 -12.71
N LEU A 327 25.56 -12.95 -12.57
CA LEU A 327 25.60 -11.68 -11.83
C LEU A 327 26.06 -11.87 -10.39
N GLY A 328 25.54 -12.89 -9.70
CA GLY A 328 25.86 -13.18 -8.31
C GLY A 328 27.35 -13.44 -8.01
N ARG A 329 28.17 -13.75 -9.02
CA ARG A 329 29.63 -13.98 -8.87
C ARG A 329 30.46 -12.70 -8.84
N GLU A 330 29.87 -11.57 -9.20
CA GLU A 330 30.57 -10.28 -9.28
C GLU A 330 30.18 -9.42 -8.07
N HIS A 331 30.58 -9.86 -6.87
CA HIS A 331 30.19 -9.27 -5.60
C HIS A 331 31.36 -8.61 -4.83
N PRO A 332 31.08 -7.70 -3.88
CA PRO A 332 32.08 -7.21 -2.94
C PRO A 332 32.60 -8.34 -2.03
N SER A 333 33.79 -8.18 -1.48
CA SER A 333 34.24 -8.99 -0.34
C SER A 333 33.51 -8.55 0.94
N ALA A 334 33.47 -9.41 1.97
CA ALA A 334 32.85 -9.07 3.26
C ALA A 334 33.37 -7.75 3.84
N ASN A 335 34.70 -7.56 3.84
CA ASN A 335 35.36 -6.34 4.33
C ASN A 335 35.22 -5.15 3.36
N GLY A 336 34.91 -5.40 2.09
CA GLY A 336 34.73 -4.37 1.06
C GLY A 336 33.33 -3.77 1.03
N LEU A 337 32.30 -4.53 1.44
CA LEU A 337 30.88 -4.19 1.28
C LEU A 337 30.53 -2.75 1.65
N VAL A 338 30.95 -2.27 2.83
CA VAL A 338 30.64 -0.90 3.30
C VAL A 338 31.39 0.17 2.47
N GLY A 339 32.62 -0.11 2.03
CA GLY A 339 33.42 0.80 1.19
C GLY A 339 32.88 0.92 -0.22
N ASP A 340 32.53 -0.22 -0.84
CA ASP A 340 31.89 -0.28 -2.16
C ASP A 340 30.51 0.42 -2.12
N THR A 341 29.73 0.22 -1.05
CA THR A 341 28.43 0.88 -0.85
C THR A 341 28.56 2.41 -0.75
N ARG A 342 29.55 2.93 -0.01
CA ARG A 342 29.84 4.37 0.06
C ARG A 342 30.21 4.93 -1.31
N SER A 343 31.10 4.24 -2.02
CA SER A 343 31.59 4.63 -3.35
C SER A 343 30.48 4.67 -4.41
N GLU A 344 29.53 3.73 -4.34
CA GLU A 344 28.38 3.71 -5.23
C GLU A 344 27.37 4.83 -4.90
N LEU A 345 27.15 5.16 -3.62
CA LEU A 345 26.31 6.31 -3.27
C LEU A 345 26.85 7.64 -3.76
N ASP A 346 28.17 7.84 -3.78
CA ASP A 346 28.77 9.05 -4.37
C ASP A 346 28.54 9.11 -5.89
N ARG A 347 28.64 7.98 -6.60
CA ARG A 347 28.29 7.86 -8.03
C ARG A 347 26.81 8.15 -8.30
N ILE A 348 25.91 7.54 -7.51
CA ILE A 348 24.46 7.74 -7.61
C ILE A 348 24.11 9.22 -7.35
N ARG A 349 24.66 9.81 -6.29
CA ARG A 349 24.45 11.23 -5.93
C ARG A 349 24.96 12.19 -7.01
N ALA A 350 26.13 11.91 -7.59
CA ALA A 350 26.66 12.69 -8.69
C ALA A 350 25.72 12.67 -9.90
N PHE A 351 25.21 11.50 -10.28
CA PHE A 351 24.24 11.34 -11.37
C PHE A 351 22.92 12.10 -11.10
N VAL A 352 22.33 11.94 -9.90
CA VAL A 352 21.10 12.64 -9.48
C VAL A 352 21.23 14.17 -9.64
N ARG A 353 22.42 14.72 -9.38
CA ARG A 353 22.70 16.15 -9.56
C ARG A 353 22.93 16.52 -11.04
N THR A 354 23.70 15.74 -11.79
CA THR A 354 24.07 16.06 -13.18
C THR A 354 22.86 16.01 -14.12
N GLU A 355 22.05 14.95 -14.04
CA GLU A 355 20.86 14.79 -14.89
C GLU A 355 19.62 15.52 -14.34
N ASN A 356 19.79 16.38 -13.33
CA ASN A 356 18.72 17.14 -12.66
C ASN A 356 17.52 16.26 -12.25
N ILE A 357 17.79 15.07 -11.71
CA ILE A 357 16.75 14.09 -11.33
C ILE A 357 15.83 14.65 -10.25
N LEU A 358 16.37 15.42 -9.30
CA LEU A 358 15.65 16.33 -8.41
C LEU A 358 16.62 17.35 -7.82
N THR A 359 16.12 18.33 -7.05
CA THR A 359 16.97 19.25 -6.30
C THR A 359 17.59 18.54 -5.08
N PRO A 360 18.93 18.44 -4.96
CA PRO A 360 19.56 17.85 -3.78
C PRO A 360 19.26 18.63 -2.50
N PRO A 361 19.18 17.97 -1.33
CA PRO A 361 18.93 18.63 -0.05
C PRO A 361 20.13 19.50 0.36
N ALA A 362 19.85 20.66 0.95
CA ALA A 362 20.89 21.61 1.38
C ALA A 362 21.76 21.12 2.55
N ARG A 363 21.32 20.09 3.29
CA ARG A 363 22.05 19.40 4.36
C ARG A 363 21.62 17.95 4.42
N GLU A 364 22.54 17.08 4.82
CA GLU A 364 22.33 15.64 5.03
C GLU A 364 23.04 15.23 6.34
N ASN A 365 22.52 14.21 7.02
CA ASN A 365 23.16 13.57 8.18
C ASN A 365 23.13 12.04 8.01
N LEU A 366 23.52 11.58 6.81
CA LEU A 366 23.55 10.16 6.45
C LEU A 366 24.89 9.54 6.83
N LYS A 367 24.84 8.33 7.39
CA LYS A 367 26.00 7.46 7.62
C LYS A 367 25.74 6.12 6.94
N VAL A 368 26.74 5.59 6.24
CA VAL A 368 26.71 4.22 5.70
C VAL A 368 27.53 3.35 6.65
N ASP A 369 26.93 2.27 7.16
CA ASP A 369 27.55 1.46 8.22
C ASP A 369 27.15 -0.02 8.11
N GLU A 370 27.83 -0.89 8.85
CA GLU A 370 27.36 -2.28 8.97
C GLU A 370 26.05 -2.34 9.75
N THR A 371 25.11 -3.19 9.32
CA THR A 371 23.95 -3.52 10.16
C THR A 371 24.42 -3.98 11.53
N PRO A 372 23.93 -3.40 12.65
CA PRO A 372 24.32 -3.82 13.99
C PRO A 372 24.10 -5.31 14.17
N GLU A 373 25.07 -6.01 14.79
CA GLU A 373 25.08 -7.47 14.95
C GLU A 373 23.72 -8.09 15.32
N TYR A 374 23.01 -7.46 16.26
CA TYR A 374 21.70 -7.89 16.73
C TYR A 374 20.56 -7.85 15.70
N ALA A 375 20.69 -7.05 14.64
CA ALA A 375 19.70 -6.86 13.58
C ALA A 375 20.04 -7.60 12.27
N ARG A 376 21.20 -8.27 12.19
CA ARG A 376 21.67 -8.98 10.98
C ARG A 376 20.79 -10.17 10.58
N SER A 377 20.00 -10.70 11.51
CA SER A 377 19.07 -11.81 11.26
C SER A 377 17.80 -11.38 10.52
N THR A 378 17.43 -10.09 10.58
CA THR A 378 16.17 -9.57 10.03
C THR A 378 16.37 -8.64 8.82
N SER A 379 17.45 -7.84 8.78
CA SER A 379 17.76 -6.93 7.67
C SER A 379 18.87 -7.44 6.74
N PHE A 380 18.76 -7.10 5.45
CA PHE A 380 19.86 -7.19 4.47
C PHE A 380 20.47 -5.80 4.28
N ALA A 381 19.82 -4.94 3.50
CA ALA A 381 20.08 -3.51 3.48
C ALA A 381 18.81 -2.77 3.93
N SER A 382 18.97 -1.63 4.61
CA SER A 382 17.83 -0.85 5.13
C SER A 382 18.21 0.57 5.54
N MET A 383 17.35 1.53 5.21
CA MET A 383 17.46 2.94 5.59
C MET A 383 16.77 3.25 6.93
N ASP A 384 17.52 3.21 8.04
CA ASP A 384 17.03 3.67 9.36
C ASP A 384 17.08 5.21 9.44
N SER A 385 16.01 5.85 8.98
CA SER A 385 15.80 7.30 9.13
C SER A 385 15.19 7.68 10.48
N PRO A 386 15.50 8.87 11.04
CA PRO A 386 14.82 9.38 12.23
C PRO A 386 13.30 9.51 12.06
N GLY A 387 12.57 9.54 13.17
CA GLY A 387 11.15 9.85 13.19
C GLY A 387 10.84 11.22 12.57
N ALA A 388 9.66 11.37 11.95
CA ALA A 388 9.30 12.59 11.24
C ALA A 388 9.22 13.83 12.18
N PHE A 389 8.92 13.65 13.47
CA PHE A 389 8.91 14.70 14.48
C PHE A 389 10.22 14.86 15.28
N GLU A 390 11.16 13.91 15.18
CA GLU A 390 12.47 13.93 15.87
C GLU A 390 13.27 15.22 15.57
N ARG A 391 13.98 15.73 16.57
CA ARG A 391 14.74 17.00 16.55
C ARG A 391 16.14 16.91 17.15
N VAL A 392 16.46 15.83 17.87
CA VAL A 392 17.75 15.61 18.54
C VAL A 392 18.56 14.55 17.80
N ALA A 393 18.12 13.27 17.80
CA ALA A 393 18.85 12.16 17.18
C ALA A 393 18.59 12.07 15.66
N THR A 394 19.01 13.13 14.95
CA THR A 394 18.72 13.36 13.53
C THR A 394 19.62 12.59 12.55
N GLU A 395 20.55 11.77 13.04
CA GLU A 395 21.36 10.85 12.26
C GLU A 395 20.50 9.84 11.50
N ALA A 396 20.79 9.63 10.23
CA ALA A 396 20.17 8.61 9.39
C ALA A 396 21.23 7.56 9.03
N TYR A 397 20.88 6.27 9.10
CA TYR A 397 21.83 5.18 8.83
C TYR A 397 21.35 4.33 7.65
N TYR A 398 22.14 4.29 6.58
CA TYR A 398 22.02 3.25 5.57
C TYR A 398 22.85 2.06 6.02
N TYR A 399 22.17 1.05 6.55
CA TYR A 399 22.80 -0.17 7.01
C TYR A 399 22.89 -1.21 5.90
N VAL A 400 24.04 -1.87 5.79
CA VAL A 400 24.25 -3.07 4.97
C VAL A 400 24.75 -4.22 5.83
N THR A 401 24.11 -5.39 5.75
CA THR A 401 24.44 -6.56 6.56
C THR A 401 25.61 -7.32 5.92
N PRO A 402 26.82 -7.29 6.49
CA PRO A 402 27.88 -8.22 6.08
C PRO A 402 27.49 -9.66 6.44
N PRO A 403 28.07 -10.68 5.79
CA PRO A 403 27.86 -12.05 6.20
C PRO A 403 28.39 -12.28 7.63
N ASP A 404 27.82 -13.24 8.33
CA ASP A 404 28.29 -13.67 9.65
C ASP A 404 29.70 -14.27 9.55
N SER A 405 30.58 -13.94 10.50
CA SER A 405 31.94 -14.48 10.56
C SER A 405 31.95 -15.99 10.83
N GLN A 406 30.92 -16.52 11.50
CA GLN A 406 30.77 -17.93 11.85
C GLN A 406 30.25 -18.81 10.69
N TRP A 407 29.81 -18.23 9.58
CA TRP A 407 29.32 -19.01 8.44
C TRP A 407 30.45 -19.67 7.64
N ASP A 408 30.14 -20.78 6.96
CA ASP A 408 31.03 -21.37 5.96
C ASP A 408 31.19 -20.45 4.73
N GLU A 409 32.29 -20.61 3.99
CA GLU A 409 32.62 -19.72 2.86
C GLU A 409 31.58 -19.79 1.73
N ARG A 410 30.89 -20.91 1.52
CA ARG A 410 29.80 -21.01 0.54
C ARG A 410 28.60 -20.16 0.98
N ARG A 411 28.25 -20.18 2.27
CA ARG A 411 27.16 -19.34 2.80
C ARG A 411 27.53 -17.85 2.84
N LYS A 412 28.82 -17.50 3.01
CA LYS A 412 29.33 -16.13 2.84
C LYS A 412 29.22 -15.66 1.38
N ASP A 413 29.64 -16.48 0.42
CA ASP A 413 29.50 -16.26 -1.02
C ASP A 413 28.02 -16.08 -1.43
N GLU A 414 27.15 -17.02 -1.02
CA GLU A 414 25.69 -16.96 -1.25
C GLU A 414 25.07 -15.65 -0.73
N HIS A 415 25.46 -15.19 0.47
CA HIS A 415 24.99 -13.92 1.04
C HIS A 415 25.54 -12.69 0.31
N LEU A 416 26.83 -12.67 -0.02
CA LEU A 416 27.45 -11.56 -0.76
C LEU A 416 26.93 -11.47 -2.20
N SER A 417 26.51 -12.59 -2.80
CA SER A 417 25.92 -12.64 -4.14
C SER A 417 24.65 -11.78 -4.28
N PHE A 418 23.93 -11.52 -3.18
CA PHE A 418 22.80 -10.60 -3.14
C PHE A 418 23.24 -9.14 -3.36
N TYR A 419 24.40 -8.75 -2.82
CA TYR A 419 25.01 -7.43 -3.01
C TYR A 419 25.95 -7.38 -4.21
N ASN A 420 25.74 -8.23 -5.23
CA ASN A 420 26.54 -8.15 -6.45
C ASN A 420 26.54 -6.73 -7.04
N ARG A 421 27.59 -6.39 -7.80
CA ARG A 421 27.88 -5.06 -8.36
C ARG A 421 26.77 -4.48 -9.25
N TYR A 422 25.77 -5.28 -9.59
CA TYR A 422 24.59 -4.89 -10.37
C TYR A 422 23.35 -4.70 -9.49
N ALA A 423 23.23 -5.44 -8.38
CA ALA A 423 22.14 -5.27 -7.41
C ALA A 423 22.42 -4.16 -6.38
N LEU A 424 23.66 -4.04 -5.88
CA LEU A 424 24.02 -3.05 -4.86
C LEU A 424 23.73 -1.58 -5.26
N PRO A 425 23.95 -1.13 -6.51
CA PRO A 425 23.53 0.22 -6.93
C PRO A 425 22.01 0.40 -6.87
N VAL A 426 21.24 -0.61 -7.30
CA VAL A 426 19.76 -0.57 -7.34
C VAL A 426 19.18 -0.53 -5.92
N ILE A 427 19.74 -1.33 -5.00
CA ILE A 427 19.38 -1.30 -3.58
C ILE A 427 19.72 0.06 -2.96
N SER A 428 20.89 0.62 -3.27
CA SER A 428 21.31 1.94 -2.78
C SER A 428 20.48 3.10 -3.35
N ILE A 429 19.92 2.93 -4.56
CA ILE A 429 18.93 3.83 -5.16
C ILE A 429 17.59 3.77 -4.41
N HIS A 430 17.12 2.55 -4.08
CA HIS A 430 15.88 2.32 -3.33
C HIS A 430 15.95 2.92 -1.91
N GLU A 431 17.01 2.60 -1.17
CA GLU A 431 17.15 2.98 0.23
C GLU A 431 17.53 4.47 0.40
N VAL A 432 18.32 5.04 -0.51
CA VAL A 432 18.97 6.34 -0.26
C VAL A 432 18.69 7.40 -1.33
N TYR A 433 19.29 7.27 -2.51
CA TYR A 433 19.34 8.35 -3.51
C TYR A 433 18.76 7.89 -4.86
N PRO A 434 17.61 8.39 -5.33
CA PRO A 434 16.70 9.36 -4.71
C PRO A 434 15.54 8.74 -3.91
N GLY A 435 15.65 7.48 -3.46
CA GLY A 435 14.61 6.74 -2.74
C GLY A 435 14.32 7.20 -1.29
N HIS A 436 14.23 6.25 -0.35
CA HIS A 436 13.64 6.46 0.99
C HIS A 436 14.27 7.61 1.78
N TYR A 437 15.59 7.77 1.80
CA TYR A 437 16.24 8.87 2.53
C TYR A 437 15.86 10.27 1.99
N TYR A 438 15.82 10.45 0.67
CA TYR A 438 15.35 11.71 0.07
C TYR A 438 13.85 11.93 0.28
N GLN A 439 13.05 10.86 0.31
CA GLN A 439 11.64 10.92 0.67
C GLN A 439 11.45 11.41 2.13
N TYR A 440 12.24 10.90 3.08
CA TYR A 440 12.30 11.37 4.47
C TYR A 440 12.69 12.86 4.54
N LEU A 441 13.73 13.30 3.81
CA LEU A 441 14.14 14.70 3.78
C LEU A 441 13.11 15.63 3.12
N ALA A 442 12.21 15.11 2.27
CA ALA A 442 11.04 15.85 1.81
C ALA A 442 9.96 15.94 2.89
N LEU A 443 9.65 14.84 3.59
CA LEU A 443 8.68 14.80 4.68
C LEU A 443 9.03 15.79 5.82
N LYS A 444 10.31 15.93 6.18
CA LYS A 444 10.76 16.91 7.20
C LYS A 444 10.51 18.38 6.81
N ARG A 445 10.15 18.67 5.55
CA ARG A 445 9.82 20.01 5.03
C ARG A 445 8.31 20.25 4.85
N GLN A 446 7.47 19.24 5.07
CA GLN A 446 6.02 19.31 4.88
C GLN A 446 5.33 20.08 6.04
N PRO A 447 4.65 21.22 5.80
CA PRO A 447 4.03 22.02 6.87
C PRO A 447 2.79 21.37 7.52
N SER A 448 2.09 20.47 6.84
CA SER A 448 0.94 19.75 7.40
C SER A 448 1.38 18.68 8.39
N ARG A 449 0.98 18.83 9.66
CA ARG A 449 1.12 17.78 10.67
C ARG A 449 0.38 16.48 10.29
N VAL A 450 -0.66 16.56 9.47
CA VAL A 450 -1.43 15.39 9.03
C VAL A 450 -0.61 14.59 8.01
N ARG A 451 -0.09 15.22 6.95
CA ARG A 451 0.75 14.56 5.93
C ARG A 451 2.16 14.21 6.42
N VAL A 452 2.59 14.74 7.58
CA VAL A 452 3.80 14.30 8.31
C VAL A 452 3.54 13.07 9.18
N ALA A 453 2.35 12.94 9.78
CA ALA A 453 2.00 11.83 10.68
C ALA A 453 1.40 10.61 9.97
N LEU A 454 0.65 10.84 8.88
CA LEU A 454 -0.16 9.82 8.20
C LEU A 454 0.30 9.69 6.74
N GLY A 455 0.87 8.54 6.39
CA GLY A 455 1.44 8.25 5.07
C GLY A 455 0.83 7.00 4.41
N SER A 456 1.10 6.87 3.11
CA SER A 456 0.72 5.73 2.25
C SER A 456 1.91 4.80 2.06
N ALA A 457 1.73 3.51 2.35
CA ALA A 457 2.77 2.51 2.15
C ALA A 457 3.07 2.33 0.65
N SER A 458 2.04 2.36 -0.20
CA SER A 458 2.18 2.33 -1.65
C SER A 458 2.97 3.53 -2.17
N PHE A 459 2.73 4.75 -1.68
CA PHE A 459 3.53 5.89 -2.11
C PHE A 459 5.01 5.74 -1.74
N SER A 460 5.34 5.32 -0.52
CA SER A 460 6.74 5.21 -0.10
C SER A 460 7.49 4.05 -0.75
N GLU A 461 6.97 2.84 -0.68
CA GLU A 461 7.59 1.67 -1.30
C GLU A 461 7.54 1.76 -2.84
N GLY A 462 6.50 2.40 -3.38
CA GLY A 462 6.35 2.69 -4.80
C GLY A 462 7.26 3.79 -5.31
N TRP A 463 7.58 4.83 -4.51
CA TRP A 463 8.58 5.85 -4.85
C TRP A 463 9.96 5.23 -5.00
N ALA A 464 10.42 4.51 -3.96
CA ALA A 464 11.73 3.87 -3.99
C ALA A 464 11.86 2.85 -5.14
N HIS A 465 10.83 2.01 -5.37
CA HIS A 465 10.80 1.04 -6.47
C HIS A 465 10.61 1.69 -7.88
N TYR A 466 9.99 2.87 -7.96
CA TYR A 466 9.99 3.70 -9.17
C TYR A 466 11.40 4.24 -9.46
N CYS A 467 12.08 4.77 -8.45
CA CYS A 467 13.43 5.33 -8.57
C CYS A 467 14.45 4.33 -9.10
N GLU A 468 14.37 3.06 -8.68
CA GLU A 468 15.20 1.96 -9.21
C GLU A 468 15.17 1.85 -10.73
N GLN A 469 13.99 1.98 -11.34
CA GLN A 469 13.84 1.87 -12.78
C GLN A 469 14.15 3.20 -13.45
N MET A 470 13.59 4.30 -12.94
CA MET A 470 13.76 5.64 -13.49
C MET A 470 15.23 6.03 -13.61
N MET A 471 16.05 5.77 -12.60
CA MET A 471 17.48 6.09 -12.65
C MET A 471 18.17 5.41 -13.85
N LEU A 472 17.89 4.13 -14.11
CA LEU A 472 18.42 3.40 -15.26
C LEU A 472 17.77 3.85 -16.59
N ASP A 473 16.50 4.27 -16.56
CA ASP A 473 15.77 4.79 -17.75
C ASP A 473 16.34 6.15 -18.21
N GLU A 474 16.76 7.02 -17.28
CA GLU A 474 17.48 8.26 -17.60
C GLU A 474 18.99 8.01 -17.88
N GLY A 475 19.46 6.75 -17.87
CA GLY A 475 20.81 6.37 -18.32
C GLY A 475 21.83 5.99 -17.23
N PHE A 476 21.44 5.90 -15.95
CA PHE A 476 22.37 5.49 -14.89
C PHE A 476 22.98 4.11 -15.17
N GLY A 477 24.31 4.03 -15.11
CA GLY A 477 25.06 2.82 -15.46
C GLY A 477 25.15 2.51 -16.96
N GLY A 478 24.77 3.45 -17.84
CA GLY A 478 25.12 3.42 -19.26
C GLY A 478 24.49 2.25 -20.05
N ASN A 479 23.21 1.96 -19.83
CA ASN A 479 22.47 0.86 -20.48
C ASN A 479 23.07 -0.55 -20.28
N ASN A 480 23.86 -0.76 -19.21
CA ASN A 480 24.46 -2.06 -18.93
C ASN A 480 23.38 -3.16 -18.73
N PRO A 481 23.36 -4.23 -19.56
CA PRO A 481 22.31 -5.25 -19.52
C PRO A 481 22.31 -6.06 -18.22
N LYS A 482 23.48 -6.21 -17.57
CA LYS A 482 23.60 -6.86 -16.25
C LYS A 482 22.92 -6.03 -15.15
N LEU A 483 23.08 -4.70 -15.19
CA LEU A 483 22.44 -3.77 -14.26
C LEU A 483 20.93 -3.76 -14.43
N ARG A 484 20.44 -3.72 -15.68
CA ARG A 484 19.00 -3.84 -15.97
C ARG A 484 18.44 -5.19 -15.53
N LEU A 485 19.12 -6.30 -15.81
CA LEU A 485 18.69 -7.63 -15.38
C LEU A 485 18.62 -7.78 -13.85
N ALA A 486 19.56 -7.18 -13.10
CA ALA A 486 19.50 -7.13 -11.64
C ALA A 486 18.30 -6.30 -11.14
N GLN A 487 18.07 -5.12 -11.71
CA GLN A 487 16.92 -4.26 -11.38
C GLN A 487 15.59 -4.97 -11.65
N LEU A 488 15.45 -5.62 -12.80
CA LEU A 488 14.25 -6.38 -13.14
C LEU A 488 14.03 -7.58 -12.22
N ASN A 489 15.09 -8.26 -11.76
CA ASN A 489 14.97 -9.36 -10.79
C ASN A 489 14.44 -8.89 -9.43
N LEU A 490 14.91 -7.74 -8.94
CA LEU A 490 14.41 -7.12 -7.71
C LEU A 490 12.96 -6.62 -7.87
N ALA A 491 12.58 -6.14 -9.06
CA ALA A 491 11.19 -5.80 -9.39
C ALA A 491 10.28 -7.04 -9.51
N LEU A 492 10.78 -8.14 -10.10
CA LEU A 492 10.04 -9.39 -10.29
C LEU A 492 9.62 -10.01 -8.95
N LEU A 493 10.48 -9.95 -7.93
CA LEU A 493 10.12 -10.35 -6.57
C LEU A 493 8.91 -9.54 -6.07
N ARG A 494 8.91 -8.21 -6.25
CA ARG A 494 7.84 -7.30 -5.83
C ARG A 494 6.57 -7.44 -6.66
N LEU A 495 6.65 -7.90 -7.90
CA LEU A 495 5.52 -8.34 -8.72
C LEU A 495 4.92 -9.65 -8.20
N CYS A 496 5.75 -10.57 -7.72
CA CYS A 496 5.26 -11.78 -7.04
C CYS A 496 4.57 -11.46 -5.71
N ARG A 497 5.14 -10.56 -4.89
CA ARG A 497 4.51 -10.04 -3.66
C ARG A 497 3.11 -9.47 -3.92
N TYR A 498 2.98 -8.66 -4.98
CA TYR A 498 1.70 -8.08 -5.43
C TYR A 498 0.67 -9.16 -5.76
N LEU A 499 1.00 -10.13 -6.61
CA LEU A 499 0.06 -11.16 -7.03
C LEU A 499 -0.27 -12.20 -5.94
N VAL A 500 0.70 -12.51 -5.07
CA VAL A 500 0.50 -13.44 -3.96
C VAL A 500 -0.31 -12.78 -2.83
N GLY A 501 0.00 -11.55 -2.44
CA GLY A 501 -0.77 -10.80 -1.43
C GLY A 501 -2.24 -10.61 -1.79
N LEU A 502 -2.53 -10.27 -3.06
CA LEU A 502 -3.90 -10.23 -3.58
C LEU A 502 -4.57 -11.61 -3.46
N ARG A 503 -3.96 -12.67 -3.99
CA ARG A 503 -4.62 -13.98 -4.13
C ARG A 503 -4.75 -14.77 -2.82
N LEU A 504 -3.79 -14.66 -1.89
CA LEU A 504 -3.87 -15.28 -0.55
C LEU A 504 -5.09 -14.77 0.24
N HIS A 505 -5.39 -13.47 0.11
CA HIS A 505 -6.42 -12.83 0.94
C HIS A 505 -7.79 -12.67 0.27
N THR A 506 -7.87 -12.83 -1.06
CA THR A 506 -9.13 -12.65 -1.82
C THR A 506 -9.53 -13.84 -2.69
N ALA A 507 -8.57 -14.63 -3.22
CA ALA A 507 -8.81 -15.59 -4.30
C ALA A 507 -8.58 -17.06 -3.90
N GLY A 508 -8.44 -17.34 -2.60
CA GLY A 508 -8.33 -18.72 -2.08
C GLY A 508 -7.00 -19.42 -2.37
N MET A 509 -5.93 -18.68 -2.68
CA MET A 509 -4.59 -19.25 -2.82
C MET A 509 -4.10 -19.80 -1.47
N THR A 510 -3.51 -21.00 -1.46
CA THR A 510 -2.88 -21.55 -0.23
C THR A 510 -1.46 -21.01 -0.04
N TYR A 511 -0.90 -21.20 1.17
CA TYR A 511 0.49 -20.86 1.46
C TYR A 511 1.46 -21.57 0.48
N GLU A 512 1.28 -22.86 0.27
CA GLU A 512 2.10 -23.69 -0.64
C GLU A 512 1.96 -23.22 -2.10
N GLN A 513 0.76 -22.83 -2.53
CA GLN A 513 0.56 -22.23 -3.85
C GLN A 513 1.27 -20.88 -3.98
N GLY A 514 1.41 -20.12 -2.89
CA GLY A 514 2.27 -18.94 -2.82
C GLY A 514 3.76 -19.27 -2.95
N VAL A 515 4.24 -20.32 -2.26
CA VAL A 515 5.62 -20.81 -2.37
C VAL A 515 5.95 -21.21 -3.82
N GLU A 516 5.10 -22.06 -4.43
CA GLU A 516 5.27 -22.48 -5.82
C GLU A 516 5.18 -21.30 -6.80
N PHE A 517 4.40 -20.25 -6.49
CA PHE A 517 4.36 -19.03 -7.29
C PHE A 517 5.69 -18.26 -7.23
N PHE A 518 6.26 -18.04 -6.04
CA PHE A 518 7.58 -17.39 -5.90
C PHE A 518 8.71 -18.21 -6.54
N MET A 519 8.67 -19.55 -6.44
CA MET A 519 9.66 -20.43 -7.09
C MET A 519 9.56 -20.42 -8.62
N ARG A 520 8.34 -20.50 -9.17
CA ARG A 520 8.10 -20.63 -10.63
C ARG A 520 8.17 -19.29 -11.37
N GLU A 521 7.49 -18.27 -10.85
CA GLU A 521 7.32 -16.98 -11.54
C GLU A 521 8.41 -15.97 -11.14
N GLY A 522 8.82 -16.00 -9.87
CA GLY A 522 9.86 -15.13 -9.30
C GLY A 522 11.26 -15.77 -9.26
N TYR A 523 11.43 -16.96 -9.85
CA TYR A 523 12.66 -17.75 -9.91
C TYR A 523 13.35 -18.01 -8.57
N GLN A 524 12.65 -17.87 -7.44
CA GLN A 524 13.25 -18.04 -6.11
C GLN A 524 13.67 -19.48 -5.85
N GLU A 525 14.62 -19.65 -4.93
CA GLU A 525 14.88 -20.95 -4.30
C GLU A 525 13.97 -21.14 -3.09
N ARG A 526 13.65 -22.41 -2.79
CA ARG A 526 12.49 -22.77 -1.94
C ARG A 526 12.46 -22.08 -0.57
N VAL A 527 13.59 -21.98 0.13
CA VAL A 527 13.67 -21.36 1.46
C VAL A 527 13.28 -19.87 1.43
N ASN A 528 13.65 -19.15 0.36
CA ASN A 528 13.25 -17.76 0.18
C ASN A 528 11.77 -17.65 -0.20
N ALA A 529 11.28 -18.55 -1.05
CA ALA A 529 9.86 -18.62 -1.41
C ALA A 529 8.95 -18.92 -0.21
N GLU A 530 9.38 -19.79 0.72
CA GLU A 530 8.69 -20.09 1.97
C GLU A 530 8.67 -18.87 2.91
N ARG A 531 9.78 -18.13 3.05
CA ARG A 531 9.84 -16.86 3.80
C ARG A 531 8.89 -15.79 3.21
N GLU A 532 8.92 -15.61 1.89
CA GLU A 532 8.10 -14.60 1.19
C GLU A 532 6.61 -14.96 1.21
N ALA A 533 6.24 -16.23 0.97
CA ALA A 533 4.85 -16.69 1.09
C ALA A 533 4.32 -16.56 2.52
N ARG A 534 5.16 -16.82 3.54
CA ARG A 534 4.80 -16.64 4.96
C ARG A 534 4.62 -15.18 5.33
N ARG A 535 5.44 -14.26 4.80
CA ARG A 535 5.14 -12.82 4.92
C ARG A 535 3.83 -12.46 4.22
N GLY A 536 3.56 -13.03 3.05
CA GLY A 536 2.34 -12.77 2.29
C GLY A 536 1.03 -13.18 2.99
N THR A 537 1.05 -14.14 3.92
CA THR A 537 -0.14 -14.43 4.75
C THR A 537 -0.32 -13.39 5.86
N LEU A 538 0.75 -12.82 6.40
CA LEU A 538 0.76 -11.84 7.50
C LEU A 538 0.55 -10.39 7.05
N ASP A 539 0.90 -10.06 5.81
CA ASP A 539 0.82 -8.72 5.19
C ASP A 539 -0.20 -8.77 4.04
N PRO A 540 -1.51 -8.48 4.27
CA PRO A 540 -2.49 -8.44 3.20
C PRO A 540 -2.11 -7.42 2.12
N THR A 541 -1.51 -6.31 2.54
CA THR A 541 -1.07 -5.16 1.75
C THR A 541 0.27 -5.36 1.04
N TYR A 542 0.75 -6.59 0.85
CA TYR A 542 2.07 -6.88 0.26
C TYR A 542 2.29 -6.31 -1.16
N LEU A 543 1.23 -5.83 -1.81
CA LEU A 543 1.22 -5.22 -3.15
C LEU A 543 1.80 -3.80 -3.24
N VAL A 544 1.99 -3.11 -2.11
CA VAL A 544 2.37 -1.69 -2.01
C VAL A 544 3.50 -1.27 -2.96
N TYR A 545 4.61 -2.02 -2.96
CA TYR A 545 5.80 -1.81 -3.77
C TYR A 545 5.51 -1.60 -5.26
N THR A 546 4.64 -2.44 -5.82
CA THR A 546 4.37 -2.48 -7.26
C THR A 546 3.17 -1.59 -7.61
N LEU A 547 2.16 -1.58 -6.74
CA LEU A 547 0.99 -0.71 -6.87
C LEU A 547 1.39 0.76 -6.97
N GLY A 548 2.17 1.26 -6.01
CA GLY A 548 2.61 2.65 -6.00
C GLY A 548 3.54 3.01 -7.14
N LYS A 549 4.47 2.10 -7.51
CA LYS A 549 5.33 2.29 -8.69
C LYS A 549 4.50 2.49 -9.96
N MET A 550 3.50 1.64 -10.19
CA MET A 550 2.61 1.74 -11.36
C MET A 550 1.79 3.03 -11.33
N GLN A 551 1.30 3.45 -10.16
CA GLN A 551 0.60 4.73 -9.99
C GLN A 551 1.50 5.95 -10.26
N ILE A 552 2.76 5.94 -9.80
CA ILE A 552 3.72 7.03 -10.02
C ILE A 552 4.16 7.09 -11.48
N LEU A 553 4.35 5.94 -12.15
CA LEU A 553 4.61 5.89 -13.60
C LEU A 553 3.42 6.46 -14.40
N ALA A 554 2.19 6.07 -14.07
CA ALA A 554 0.99 6.61 -14.72
C ALA A 554 0.82 8.12 -14.48
N LEU A 555 1.12 8.60 -13.26
CA LEU A 555 1.12 10.02 -12.92
C LEU A 555 2.20 10.80 -13.68
N ARG A 556 3.43 10.28 -13.79
CA ARG A 556 4.51 10.86 -14.62
C ARG A 556 4.06 10.99 -16.07
N GLU A 557 3.43 9.96 -16.62
CA GLU A 557 2.99 9.97 -18.02
C GLU A 557 1.78 10.88 -18.29
N GLU A 558 0.85 11.03 -17.33
CA GLU A 558 -0.21 12.04 -17.44
C GLU A 558 0.35 13.47 -17.31
N TYR A 559 1.29 13.70 -16.39
CA TYR A 559 1.97 14.99 -16.22
C TYR A 559 2.79 15.36 -17.46
N ARG A 560 3.57 14.42 -18.01
CA ARG A 560 4.36 14.59 -19.23
C ARG A 560 3.50 14.97 -20.43
N ARG A 561 2.36 14.29 -20.64
CA ARG A 561 1.44 14.60 -21.74
C ARG A 561 0.78 15.97 -21.60
N ARG A 562 0.43 16.40 -20.38
CA ARG A 562 -0.15 17.73 -20.11
C ARG A 562 0.88 18.87 -20.24
N MET A 563 2.14 18.64 -19.84
CA MET A 563 3.21 19.65 -19.95
C MET A 563 3.84 19.71 -21.36
N GLY A 564 3.74 18.64 -22.15
CA GLY A 564 4.26 18.59 -23.52
C GLY A 564 5.76 18.90 -23.58
N ALA A 565 6.14 19.86 -24.42
CA ALA A 565 7.53 20.33 -24.56
C ALA A 565 8.07 21.05 -23.31
N SER A 566 7.21 21.43 -22.36
CA SER A 566 7.59 22.02 -21.07
C SER A 566 7.69 20.99 -19.94
N PHE A 567 7.73 19.69 -20.25
CA PHE A 567 7.98 18.66 -19.24
C PHE A 567 9.44 18.68 -18.77
N ASN A 568 9.64 18.81 -17.46
CA ASN A 568 10.93 18.62 -16.79
C ASN A 568 10.77 17.55 -15.70
N LEU A 569 11.72 16.61 -15.65
CA LEU A 569 11.67 15.48 -14.73
C LEU A 569 11.98 15.88 -13.27
N GLY A 570 12.96 16.76 -13.08
CA GLY A 570 13.32 17.31 -11.77
C GLY A 570 12.17 18.10 -11.16
N ASP A 571 11.49 18.93 -11.95
CA ASP A 571 10.30 19.68 -11.50
C ASP A 571 9.14 18.73 -11.14
N PHE A 572 8.94 17.67 -11.92
CA PHE A 572 7.95 16.62 -11.60
C PHE A 572 8.27 15.96 -10.25
N HIS A 573 9.50 15.51 -10.01
CA HIS A 573 9.90 14.87 -8.76
C HIS A 573 9.88 15.83 -7.56
N ASN A 574 10.39 17.06 -7.72
CA ASN A 574 10.37 18.10 -6.69
C ASN A 574 8.93 18.42 -6.28
N ARG A 575 8.01 18.56 -7.24
CA ARG A 575 6.59 18.82 -6.94
C ARG A 575 5.92 17.60 -6.30
N LEU A 576 6.15 16.40 -6.82
CA LEU A 576 5.61 15.15 -6.28
C LEU A 576 5.99 14.94 -4.80
N LEU A 577 7.26 15.12 -4.46
CA LEU A 577 7.76 14.97 -3.08
C LEU A 577 7.32 16.11 -2.14
N SER A 578 6.99 17.29 -2.66
CA SER A 578 6.61 18.45 -1.82
C SER A 578 5.33 18.21 -1.01
N TYR A 579 4.43 17.34 -1.46
CA TYR A 579 3.18 16.99 -0.79
C TYR A 579 3.35 16.04 0.42
N GLY A 580 4.57 15.59 0.73
CA GLY A 580 4.84 14.63 1.80
C GLY A 580 4.65 13.18 1.32
N MET A 581 4.01 12.33 2.13
CA MET A 581 3.77 10.91 1.81
C MET A 581 2.29 10.46 1.69
N PRO A 582 1.33 11.27 1.22
CA PRO A 582 -0.08 10.83 1.11
C PRO A 582 -0.28 9.82 -0.05
N PRO A 583 -1.43 9.11 -0.11
CA PRO A 583 -1.76 8.22 -1.22
C PRO A 583 -1.65 8.89 -2.58
N VAL A 584 -1.20 8.16 -3.62
CA VAL A 584 -0.89 8.73 -4.95
C VAL A 584 -2.09 9.44 -5.59
N LYS A 585 -3.32 9.04 -5.24
CA LYS A 585 -4.56 9.73 -5.66
C LYS A 585 -4.61 11.20 -5.20
N ILE A 586 -4.10 11.51 -4.00
CA ILE A 586 -4.00 12.89 -3.48
C ILE A 586 -2.91 13.67 -4.22
N ILE A 587 -1.75 13.06 -4.46
CA ILE A 587 -0.65 13.69 -5.19
C ILE A 587 -1.07 14.01 -6.63
N ARG A 588 -1.74 13.07 -7.32
CA ARG A 588 -2.34 13.33 -8.64
C ARG A 588 -3.30 14.51 -8.59
N LEU A 589 -4.21 14.54 -7.62
CA LEU A 589 -5.21 15.60 -7.46
C LEU A 589 -4.56 16.98 -7.23
N ALA A 590 -3.43 17.04 -6.54
CA ALA A 590 -2.66 18.28 -6.30
C ALA A 590 -1.74 18.68 -7.47
N MET A 591 -1.28 17.71 -8.26
CA MET A 591 -0.44 17.97 -9.43
C MET A 591 -1.25 18.35 -10.67
N LEU A 592 -2.40 17.71 -10.87
CA LEU A 592 -3.17 17.71 -12.12
C LEU A 592 -4.62 18.17 -11.98
N GLY A 593 -5.07 18.47 -10.77
CA GLY A 593 -6.47 18.79 -10.48
C GLY A 593 -7.38 17.56 -10.53
N GLU A 594 -8.68 17.82 -10.50
CA GLU A 594 -9.71 16.81 -10.75
C GLU A 594 -9.61 16.32 -12.21
N ALA A 595 -10.09 15.11 -12.49
CA ALA A 595 -10.00 14.57 -13.85
C ALA A 595 -11.00 15.31 -14.76
N GLU A 596 -10.63 15.53 -16.03
CA GLU A 596 -11.59 16.02 -17.02
C GLU A 596 -12.72 15.00 -17.15
N GLY A 597 -13.95 15.41 -16.80
CA GLY A 597 -15.11 14.53 -16.66
C GLY A 597 -15.47 14.09 -15.23
N SER A 598 -14.70 14.43 -14.18
CA SER A 598 -15.05 14.12 -12.78
C SER A 598 -15.75 15.27 -12.04
N SER A 599 -16.28 16.27 -12.75
CA SER A 599 -16.98 17.40 -12.16
C SER A 599 -18.29 16.97 -11.48
N ASN A 600 -18.40 17.23 -10.18
CA ASN A 600 -19.58 16.91 -9.34
C ASN A 600 -20.03 15.43 -9.35
N SER A 601 -19.11 14.53 -8.97
CA SER A 601 -19.53 13.34 -8.21
C SER A 601 -18.99 13.38 -6.77
N THR A 602 -19.71 14.07 -5.88
CA THR A 602 -19.72 13.65 -4.48
C THR A 602 -20.19 12.21 -4.46
N HIS A 603 -19.32 11.27 -4.07
CA HIS A 603 -19.68 9.86 -3.91
C HIS A 603 -20.53 9.64 -2.65
N THR A 604 -21.72 10.23 -2.63
CA THR A 604 -22.91 9.49 -2.23
C THR A 604 -22.95 8.21 -3.07
N ILE A 605 -23.09 7.06 -2.41
CA ILE A 605 -23.46 5.82 -3.10
C ILE A 605 -24.88 6.05 -3.64
N GLU A 606 -25.02 6.32 -4.94
CA GLU A 606 -26.34 6.37 -5.55
C GLU A 606 -26.98 4.98 -5.43
N PRO A 607 -28.22 4.87 -4.91
CA PRO A 607 -28.88 3.57 -4.79
C PRO A 607 -29.03 2.92 -6.18
N PRO A 608 -28.94 1.57 -6.29
CA PRO A 608 -28.97 0.88 -7.57
C PRO A 608 -30.18 1.29 -8.42
N ARG A 609 -29.92 1.93 -9.57
CA ARG A 609 -30.98 2.41 -10.47
C ARG A 609 -31.40 1.31 -11.42
N THR A 610 -32.70 1.03 -11.50
CA THR A 610 -33.25 0.19 -12.58
C THR A 610 -32.96 0.85 -13.93
N VAL A 611 -32.62 0.04 -14.93
CA VAL A 611 -32.25 0.47 -16.28
C VAL A 611 -33.31 -0.01 -17.25
N ASP A 612 -33.99 0.93 -17.91
CA ASP A 612 -34.98 0.61 -18.94
C ASP A 612 -34.31 -0.08 -20.14
N PHE A 613 -34.94 -1.15 -20.63
CA PHE A 613 -34.46 -1.91 -21.78
C PHE A 613 -35.58 -2.22 -22.76
N SER A 614 -35.25 -2.28 -24.05
CA SER A 614 -36.15 -2.73 -25.12
C SER A 614 -35.63 -4.01 -25.76
N VAL A 615 -36.50 -4.99 -26.01
CA VAL A 615 -36.08 -6.25 -26.64
C VAL A 615 -35.74 -6.01 -28.11
N LEU A 616 -34.52 -6.38 -28.51
CA LEU A 616 -34.06 -6.35 -29.91
C LEU A 616 -34.29 -7.70 -30.60
N ALA A 617 -34.07 -8.81 -29.90
CA ALA A 617 -34.36 -10.15 -30.38
C ALA A 617 -34.48 -11.17 -29.24
N THR A 618 -35.24 -12.21 -29.49
CA THR A 618 -35.25 -13.47 -28.73
C THR A 618 -35.11 -14.61 -29.71
N GLY A 619 -34.44 -15.70 -29.32
CA GLY A 619 -34.36 -16.88 -30.16
C GLY A 619 -34.03 -18.13 -29.37
N TYR A 620 -34.62 -19.25 -29.76
CA TYR A 620 -34.46 -20.52 -29.06
C TYR A 620 -33.18 -21.28 -29.46
N ASN A 621 -32.56 -20.95 -30.60
CA ASN A 621 -31.40 -21.68 -31.10
C ASN A 621 -30.33 -20.74 -31.70
N SER A 622 -29.39 -20.34 -30.87
CA SER A 622 -28.16 -19.65 -31.29
C SER A 622 -27.03 -20.65 -31.62
N SER A 623 -26.00 -20.19 -32.34
CA SER A 623 -24.74 -20.97 -32.49
C SER A 623 -23.82 -20.86 -31.26
N TYR A 624 -24.30 -20.28 -30.16
CA TYR A 624 -23.56 -20.20 -28.91
C TYR A 624 -23.62 -21.55 -28.19
N GLN A 625 -22.48 -22.26 -28.10
CA GLN A 625 -22.35 -23.57 -27.45
C GLN A 625 -21.73 -23.48 -26.05
N GLY A 626 -21.75 -22.30 -25.43
CA GLY A 626 -21.20 -22.09 -24.09
C GLY A 626 -22.16 -22.47 -22.97
N GLU A 627 -21.64 -22.32 -21.75
CA GLU A 627 -22.41 -22.34 -20.50
C GLU A 627 -23.24 -21.04 -20.36
N ARG A 628 -23.99 -20.91 -19.28
CA ARG A 628 -24.88 -19.79 -19.02
C ARG A 628 -24.12 -18.46 -18.90
N ALA A 629 -24.55 -17.43 -19.64
CA ALA A 629 -23.78 -16.19 -19.78
C ALA A 629 -24.61 -14.93 -19.99
N VAL A 630 -24.04 -13.78 -19.64
CA VAL A 630 -24.49 -12.44 -20.07
C VAL A 630 -23.32 -11.70 -20.70
N GLN A 631 -23.57 -10.99 -21.80
CA GLN A 631 -22.60 -10.19 -22.54
C GLN A 631 -23.09 -8.74 -22.64
N LEU A 632 -22.18 -7.78 -22.48
CA LEU A 632 -22.40 -6.36 -22.79
C LEU A 632 -21.67 -6.05 -24.11
N ILE A 633 -22.34 -5.34 -24.99
CA ILE A 633 -21.88 -4.95 -26.33
C ILE A 633 -21.95 -3.44 -26.42
N MET A 634 -20.79 -2.81 -26.67
CA MET A 634 -20.58 -1.36 -26.58
C MET A 634 -20.26 -0.72 -27.93
N ASN A 635 -20.13 -1.52 -29.01
CA ASN A 635 -19.93 -1.04 -30.37
C ASN A 635 -20.60 -1.93 -31.44
N GLN A 636 -20.65 -1.40 -32.66
CA GLN A 636 -21.29 -2.01 -33.82
C GLN A 636 -20.65 -3.34 -34.26
N GLY A 637 -19.31 -3.46 -34.21
CA GLY A 637 -18.62 -4.68 -34.66
C GLY A 637 -18.86 -5.88 -33.76
N GLU A 638 -18.92 -5.65 -32.45
CA GLU A 638 -19.37 -6.64 -31.46
C GLU A 638 -20.81 -7.08 -31.72
N TRP A 639 -21.72 -6.14 -32.02
CA TRP A 639 -23.12 -6.44 -32.32
C TRP A 639 -23.28 -7.29 -33.57
N GLU A 640 -22.56 -6.97 -34.65
CA GLU A 640 -22.56 -7.78 -35.88
C GLU A 640 -22.02 -9.19 -35.66
N ASN A 641 -20.97 -9.34 -34.84
CA ASN A 641 -20.44 -10.66 -34.47
C ASN A 641 -21.47 -11.48 -33.67
N ALA A 642 -22.10 -10.87 -32.66
CA ALA A 642 -23.12 -11.52 -31.85
C ALA A 642 -24.40 -11.85 -32.65
N TRP A 643 -24.84 -10.96 -33.53
CA TRP A 643 -25.98 -11.21 -34.41
C TRP A 643 -25.72 -12.39 -35.36
N ARG A 644 -24.52 -12.46 -35.95
CA ARG A 644 -24.07 -13.59 -36.80
C ARG A 644 -23.90 -14.91 -36.03
N LEU A 645 -23.71 -14.87 -34.72
CA LEU A 645 -23.73 -16.04 -33.85
C LEU A 645 -25.17 -16.51 -33.56
N ASN A 646 -26.08 -15.55 -33.33
CA ASN A 646 -27.37 -15.82 -32.73
C ASN A 646 -28.51 -16.06 -33.74
N ASN A 647 -28.42 -15.53 -34.95
CA ASN A 647 -29.46 -15.66 -35.99
C ASN A 647 -29.07 -16.53 -37.19
N ARG A 648 -28.33 -17.63 -36.98
CA ARG A 648 -28.04 -18.61 -38.04
C ARG A 648 -29.27 -19.44 -38.43
N GLY A 649 -30.13 -18.87 -39.26
CA GLY A 649 -31.34 -19.51 -39.80
C GLY A 649 -32.59 -18.63 -39.77
N SER A 650 -32.53 -17.45 -39.14
CA SER A 650 -33.59 -16.45 -39.17
C SER A 650 -33.37 -15.46 -40.33
N SER A 651 -34.45 -15.04 -40.98
CA SER A 651 -34.43 -14.09 -42.12
C SER A 651 -34.64 -12.63 -41.72
N GLY A 652 -34.71 -12.32 -40.42
CA GLY A 652 -34.88 -10.96 -39.93
C GLY A 652 -33.64 -10.06 -40.17
N PRO A 653 -33.82 -8.78 -40.57
CA PRO A 653 -32.73 -7.82 -40.62
C PRO A 653 -32.15 -7.58 -39.23
N MET A 654 -30.88 -7.19 -39.15
CA MET A 654 -30.24 -6.84 -37.88
C MET A 654 -30.82 -5.53 -37.33
N PRO A 655 -31.29 -5.48 -36.07
CA PRO A 655 -31.73 -4.25 -35.43
C PRO A 655 -30.62 -3.20 -35.40
N GLU A 656 -30.94 -2.00 -35.87
CA GLU A 656 -30.06 -0.84 -35.80
C GLU A 656 -29.95 -0.34 -34.36
N VAL A 657 -28.73 -0.06 -33.90
CA VAL A 657 -28.46 0.44 -32.54
C VAL A 657 -27.48 1.60 -32.62
N ASN A 658 -27.92 2.79 -32.22
CA ASN A 658 -27.04 3.96 -32.13
C ASN A 658 -26.12 3.82 -30.90
N PHE A 659 -24.93 3.25 -31.10
CA PHE A 659 -23.98 2.99 -30.03
C PHE A 659 -23.42 4.25 -29.34
N ASN A 660 -23.64 5.46 -29.88
CA ASN A 660 -23.29 6.69 -29.17
C ASN A 660 -24.22 6.95 -27.96
N THR A 661 -25.46 6.45 -27.99
CA THR A 661 -26.48 6.69 -26.95
C THR A 661 -27.03 5.42 -26.31
N ARG A 662 -26.79 4.24 -26.91
CA ARG A 662 -27.26 2.93 -26.43
C ARG A 662 -26.16 1.88 -26.40
N ALA A 663 -26.42 0.78 -25.71
CA ALA A 663 -25.63 -0.45 -25.71
C ALA A 663 -26.56 -1.66 -25.82
N VAL A 664 -26.00 -2.85 -26.04
CA VAL A 664 -26.78 -4.11 -26.09
C VAL A 664 -26.35 -5.06 -24.99
N VAL A 665 -27.30 -5.66 -24.30
CA VAL A 665 -27.09 -6.75 -23.34
C VAL A 665 -27.69 -8.03 -23.93
N ILE A 666 -26.91 -9.11 -23.99
CA ILE A 666 -27.39 -10.43 -24.42
C ILE A 666 -27.26 -11.42 -23.27
N ALA A 667 -28.35 -12.11 -22.93
CA ALA A 667 -28.34 -13.22 -21.98
C ALA A 667 -28.55 -14.56 -22.71
N TYR A 668 -27.81 -15.59 -22.30
CA TYR A 668 -27.81 -16.94 -22.85
C TYR A 668 -28.12 -17.96 -21.76
N GLN A 669 -29.04 -18.87 -22.05
CA GLN A 669 -29.40 -19.95 -21.14
C GLN A 669 -28.41 -21.14 -21.14
N GLY A 670 -27.40 -21.09 -22.01
CA GLY A 670 -26.51 -22.21 -22.32
C GLY A 670 -27.17 -23.30 -23.17
N LEU A 671 -26.37 -24.24 -23.67
CA LEU A 671 -26.82 -25.35 -24.51
C LEU A 671 -27.79 -26.29 -23.76
N LYS A 672 -28.96 -26.56 -24.33
CA LYS A 672 -30.00 -27.47 -23.81
C LYS A 672 -30.20 -28.67 -24.76
N ARG A 673 -30.70 -29.79 -24.23
CA ARG A 673 -30.82 -31.07 -24.96
C ARG A 673 -32.12 -31.25 -25.76
N THR A 674 -33.13 -30.43 -25.52
CA THR A 674 -34.43 -30.47 -26.20
C THR A 674 -34.91 -29.04 -26.51
N GLY A 675 -36.03 -28.93 -27.23
CA GLY A 675 -36.86 -27.72 -27.21
C GLY A 675 -37.56 -27.48 -25.86
N GLY A 676 -38.37 -26.42 -25.78
CA GLY A 676 -39.17 -26.05 -24.60
C GLY A 676 -38.48 -25.11 -23.59
N TYR A 677 -37.19 -24.82 -23.79
CA TYR A 677 -36.42 -23.88 -22.97
C TYR A 677 -36.50 -22.44 -23.51
N GLY A 678 -36.36 -21.46 -22.63
CA GLY A 678 -36.39 -20.03 -22.98
C GLY A 678 -35.78 -19.14 -21.91
N ILE A 679 -35.38 -17.92 -22.29
CA ILE A 679 -34.80 -16.93 -21.38
C ILE A 679 -35.31 -15.53 -21.75
N SER A 680 -35.64 -14.73 -20.74
CA SER A 680 -35.97 -13.31 -20.89
C SER A 680 -35.28 -12.50 -19.79
N ILE A 681 -34.92 -11.24 -20.07
CA ILE A 681 -34.38 -10.35 -19.03
C ILE A 681 -35.57 -9.82 -18.22
N ALA A 682 -35.50 -9.99 -16.90
CA ALA A 682 -36.53 -9.59 -15.95
C ALA A 682 -36.27 -8.19 -15.41
N GLU A 683 -35.00 -7.86 -15.18
CA GLU A 683 -34.57 -6.58 -14.64
C GLU A 683 -33.09 -6.33 -14.96
N ILE A 684 -32.72 -5.08 -15.19
CA ILE A 684 -31.33 -4.62 -15.19
C ILE A 684 -31.21 -3.52 -14.13
N ARG A 685 -30.23 -3.61 -13.24
CA ARG A 685 -29.87 -2.56 -12.28
C ARG A 685 -28.45 -2.07 -12.51
N ARG A 686 -28.22 -0.76 -12.46
CA ARG A 686 -26.89 -0.15 -12.51
C ARG A 686 -26.48 0.37 -11.14
N GLU A 687 -25.29 -0.04 -10.71
CA GLU A 687 -24.57 0.48 -9.55
C GLU A 687 -23.17 0.89 -10.01
N GLY A 688 -22.92 2.20 -10.12
CA GLY A 688 -21.72 2.73 -10.78
C GLY A 688 -21.56 2.21 -12.21
N THR A 689 -20.47 1.46 -12.44
CA THR A 689 -20.13 0.78 -13.70
C THR A 689 -20.59 -0.68 -13.77
N THR A 690 -21.25 -1.22 -12.73
CA THR A 690 -21.78 -2.59 -12.74
C THR A 690 -23.24 -2.60 -13.18
N LEU A 691 -23.55 -3.41 -14.19
CA LEU A 691 -24.89 -3.77 -14.62
C LEU A 691 -25.24 -5.17 -14.11
N THR A 692 -26.08 -5.25 -13.08
CA THR A 692 -26.64 -6.53 -12.60
C THR A 692 -27.85 -6.88 -13.44
N VAL A 693 -27.80 -8.02 -14.12
CA VAL A 693 -28.85 -8.53 -15.02
C VAL A 693 -29.53 -9.72 -14.36
N ARG A 694 -30.82 -9.58 -14.09
CA ARG A 694 -31.71 -10.64 -13.59
C ARG A 694 -32.53 -11.16 -14.76
N VAL A 695 -32.66 -12.48 -14.87
CA VAL A 695 -33.40 -13.15 -15.96
C VAL A 695 -34.53 -14.00 -15.39
N ASN A 696 -35.56 -14.21 -16.20
CA ASN A 696 -36.51 -15.30 -16.00
C ASN A 696 -36.12 -16.43 -16.96
N GLU A 697 -36.05 -17.66 -16.45
CA GLU A 697 -35.77 -18.86 -17.26
C GLU A 697 -36.99 -19.77 -17.34
N GLN A 698 -37.31 -20.16 -18.57
CA GLN A 698 -38.28 -21.20 -18.87
C GLN A 698 -37.54 -22.52 -19.11
N SER A 699 -38.11 -23.61 -18.58
CA SER A 699 -37.74 -24.98 -18.88
C SER A 699 -39.02 -25.79 -19.10
N PRO A 700 -39.00 -26.85 -19.92
CA PRO A 700 -40.14 -27.74 -20.07
C PRO A 700 -40.38 -28.52 -18.77
N LYS A 701 -41.64 -28.85 -18.50
CA LYS A 701 -42.08 -29.62 -17.34
C LYS A 701 -41.96 -31.13 -17.62
N PRO A 702 -41.86 -31.98 -16.58
CA PRO A 702 -41.98 -33.43 -16.73
C PRO A 702 -43.31 -33.80 -17.40
N GLY A 703 -43.23 -34.43 -18.58
CA GLY A 703 -44.39 -34.80 -19.39
C GLY A 703 -44.71 -33.88 -20.58
N ASP A 704 -44.03 -32.73 -20.71
CA ASP A 704 -44.19 -31.86 -21.89
C ASP A 704 -43.66 -32.55 -23.16
N PHE A 705 -44.43 -32.52 -24.25
CA PHE A 705 -43.97 -32.95 -25.58
C PHE A 705 -43.00 -31.91 -26.16
N VAL A 706 -41.70 -32.21 -26.09
CA VAL A 706 -40.61 -31.34 -26.57
C VAL A 706 -39.93 -31.90 -27.82
N THR A 707 -39.46 -31.00 -28.70
CA THR A 707 -38.64 -31.38 -29.85
C THR A 707 -37.30 -31.96 -29.40
N GLU A 708 -36.94 -33.15 -29.90
CA GLU A 708 -35.62 -33.75 -29.69
C GLU A 708 -34.56 -33.06 -30.58
N ALA A 709 -34.16 -31.86 -30.17
CA ALA A 709 -33.15 -31.05 -30.84
C ALA A 709 -32.32 -30.27 -29.82
N LEU A 710 -31.02 -30.15 -30.07
CA LEU A 710 -30.17 -29.21 -29.33
C LEU A 710 -30.67 -27.78 -29.55
N THR A 711 -30.87 -27.05 -28.47
CA THR A 711 -31.27 -25.63 -28.48
C THR A 711 -30.30 -24.81 -27.63
N SER A 712 -30.23 -23.51 -27.89
CA SER A 712 -29.39 -22.58 -27.11
C SER A 712 -30.11 -21.23 -27.02
N PRO A 713 -31.04 -21.09 -26.07
CA PRO A 713 -31.91 -19.91 -25.98
C PRO A 713 -31.14 -18.65 -25.58
N PHE A 714 -31.48 -17.54 -26.23
CA PHE A 714 -30.94 -16.22 -25.96
C PHE A 714 -32.00 -15.11 -26.01
N VAL A 715 -31.70 -14.00 -25.35
CA VAL A 715 -32.42 -12.73 -25.45
C VAL A 715 -31.41 -11.59 -25.56
N ALA A 716 -31.64 -10.65 -26.48
CA ALA A 716 -30.85 -9.44 -26.69
C ALA A 716 -31.73 -8.21 -26.47
N VAL A 717 -31.27 -7.26 -25.65
CA VAL A 717 -32.00 -6.03 -25.30
C VAL A 717 -31.12 -4.79 -25.45
N SER A 718 -31.71 -3.66 -25.82
CA SER A 718 -31.01 -2.37 -25.90
C SER A 718 -31.26 -1.53 -24.66
N ILE A 719 -30.18 -1.14 -23.98
CA ILE A 719 -30.17 -0.22 -22.83
C ILE A 719 -29.62 1.16 -23.25
N PRO A 720 -29.89 2.24 -22.49
CA PRO A 720 -29.09 3.46 -22.54
C PRO A 720 -27.60 3.13 -22.36
N ARG A 721 -26.70 3.82 -23.07
CA ARG A 721 -25.26 3.54 -22.99
C ARG A 721 -24.77 3.69 -21.53
N PRO A 722 -24.22 2.65 -20.91
CA PRO A 722 -23.60 2.76 -19.60
C PRO A 722 -22.23 3.45 -19.72
N PRO A 723 -21.62 3.95 -18.62
CA PRO A 723 -20.28 4.53 -18.68
C PRO A 723 -19.25 3.57 -19.29
N ASP A 724 -18.25 4.09 -20.00
CA ASP A 724 -17.19 3.25 -20.57
C ASP A 724 -16.42 2.50 -19.46
N GLY A 725 -16.02 1.26 -19.76
CA GLY A 725 -15.49 0.32 -18.75
C GLY A 725 -16.56 -0.36 -17.89
N SER A 726 -17.85 -0.22 -18.20
CA SER A 726 -18.92 -0.95 -17.51
C SER A 726 -18.88 -2.47 -17.75
N ILE A 727 -19.30 -3.23 -16.74
CA ILE A 727 -19.34 -4.70 -16.75
C ILE A 727 -20.74 -5.22 -16.44
N VAL A 728 -21.04 -6.44 -16.88
CA VAL A 728 -22.29 -7.14 -16.58
C VAL A 728 -22.09 -8.27 -15.56
N LYS A 729 -23.05 -8.44 -14.65
CA LYS A 729 -23.11 -9.55 -13.69
C LYS A 729 -24.44 -10.30 -13.82
N PHE A 730 -24.40 -11.62 -13.64
CA PHE A 730 -25.57 -12.48 -13.57
C PHE A 730 -26.04 -12.58 -12.11
N VAL A 731 -27.36 -12.49 -11.85
CA VAL A 731 -27.95 -12.81 -10.55
C VAL A 731 -29.17 -13.71 -10.71
N ASP A 732 -29.18 -14.78 -9.90
CA ASP A 732 -30.27 -15.76 -9.81
C ASP A 732 -31.30 -15.36 -8.75
N GLU A 733 -32.50 -15.95 -8.80
CA GLU A 733 -33.51 -15.76 -7.74
C GLU A 733 -33.16 -16.46 -6.41
N VAL A 734 -31.96 -17.04 -6.28
CA VAL A 734 -31.36 -17.50 -5.02
C VAL A 734 -29.92 -16.99 -4.96
N ASN A 735 -29.55 -16.32 -3.85
CA ASN A 735 -28.30 -15.56 -3.70
C ASN A 735 -27.00 -16.37 -3.93
N LYS A 736 -26.56 -16.46 -5.18
CA LYS A 736 -25.19 -16.79 -5.61
C LYS A 736 -24.81 -15.86 -6.76
N ILE A 737 -23.59 -15.31 -6.71
CA ILE A 737 -23.03 -14.46 -7.76
C ILE A 737 -21.93 -15.26 -8.46
N GLU A 738 -22.13 -15.63 -9.71
CA GLU A 738 -21.07 -16.25 -10.52
C GLU A 738 -20.24 -15.17 -11.23
N GLN A 739 -18.91 -15.29 -11.11
CA GLN A 739 -17.97 -14.44 -11.85
C GLN A 739 -17.89 -14.92 -13.30
N ASN A 740 -18.56 -14.23 -14.23
CA ASN A 740 -18.60 -14.68 -15.61
C ASN A 740 -17.29 -14.37 -16.37
N ARG A 741 -16.88 -15.28 -17.26
CA ARG A 741 -15.59 -15.22 -17.97
C ARG A 741 -15.77 -14.64 -19.37
N ASN A 742 -14.91 -13.68 -19.75
CA ASN A 742 -14.86 -13.16 -21.11
C ASN A 742 -14.64 -14.31 -22.13
N VAL A 743 -15.64 -14.50 -23.01
CA VAL A 743 -15.64 -15.56 -24.02
C VAL A 743 -14.59 -15.23 -25.08
N LYS A 744 -13.44 -15.90 -25.02
CA LYS A 744 -12.41 -15.81 -26.07
C LYS A 744 -12.93 -16.46 -27.36
N GLU A 745 -12.93 -15.71 -28.46
CA GLU A 745 -13.17 -16.28 -29.78
C GLU A 745 -12.13 -17.37 -30.08
N ARG A 746 -12.59 -18.60 -30.30
CA ARG A 746 -11.79 -19.64 -30.97
C ARG A 746 -11.95 -19.47 -32.48
N SER A 747 -10.94 -18.89 -33.12
CA SER A 747 -10.86 -18.78 -34.57
C SER A 747 -10.75 -20.17 -35.22
N TYR A 748 -11.82 -20.61 -35.89
CA TYR A 748 -11.85 -21.87 -36.64
C TYR A 748 -11.38 -21.66 -38.09
N PRO A 749 -10.35 -22.39 -38.57
CA PRO A 749 -9.86 -22.23 -39.93
C PRO A 749 -10.83 -22.82 -40.97
N LEU A 750 -11.12 -22.03 -42.02
CA LEU A 750 -11.93 -22.46 -43.17
C LEU A 750 -11.25 -23.62 -43.93
N ARG A 751 -11.73 -24.84 -43.72
CA ARG A 751 -11.32 -26.03 -44.51
C ARG A 751 -11.71 -25.86 -45.99
N ARG A 752 -10.79 -25.37 -46.83
CA ARG A 752 -10.91 -25.38 -48.29
C ARG A 752 -11.13 -26.82 -48.80
N ARG A 753 -12.36 -27.12 -49.23
CA ARG A 753 -12.75 -28.42 -49.77
C ARG A 753 -12.17 -28.60 -51.19
N LYS A 754 -11.01 -29.28 -51.32
CA LYS A 754 -10.46 -29.67 -52.63
C LYS A 754 -11.42 -30.64 -53.34
N ARG A 755 -12.24 -30.15 -54.28
CA ARG A 755 -12.93 -30.99 -55.27
C ARG A 755 -11.92 -31.49 -56.29
N ARG A 756 -11.56 -32.77 -56.25
CA ARG A 756 -10.98 -33.48 -57.40
C ARG A 756 -12.11 -33.84 -58.37
N GLY A 757 -12.29 -33.05 -59.43
CA GLY A 757 -12.95 -33.50 -60.65
C GLY A 757 -12.00 -34.38 -61.47
N ARG A 758 -12.52 -35.28 -62.30
CA ARG A 758 -11.72 -36.27 -63.04
C ARG A 758 -12.24 -36.38 -64.48
N ARG A 759 -11.36 -36.14 -65.46
CA ARG A 759 -11.57 -36.32 -66.91
C ARG A 759 -12.61 -35.39 -67.56
N GLY A 760 -12.53 -35.30 -68.88
CA GLY A 760 -12.89 -34.13 -69.69
C GLY A 760 -11.60 -33.61 -70.31
#